data_AF-A0A348PFB1-F1
#
_entry.id   AF-A0A348PFB1-F1
#
_cell.length_a   1.000
_cell.length_b   1.000
_cell.length_c   1.000
_cell.angle_alpha   90.00
_cell.angle_beta   90.00
_cell.angle_gamma   90.00
#
_symmetry.space_group_name_H-M   'P 1'
#
loop_
_entity.id
_entity.type
_entity.pdbx_description
1 polymer ?
#
loop_
_entity_poly.entity_id
_entity_poly.type
_entity_poly.pdbx_seq_one_letter_code
_entity_poly.pdbx_strand_id
1 'polypeptide(L)'
;MLAAAAGYILLLSPPDDDRRRVTGGGGASFGREVISPPTSLDECLSLLLLVVFLAPSAVTQCSRVNAKPSSVWATTSDGSTLTLGDLENLRGQLAVLEMLRDQMSTQLGLAKNPEHWWLLVKEAQDSGMIGGIADGRSYLDGAAVQSRMQPDELLGRLCASSRQQPQVVLQTLANLRGVERLISLNIGAGRLSEARTRLAARELLTDVSCDVVPIDANTVGDVVPVGSPTADQLTATFEKGKTSVLGAGPGGIGYKFADRAKLEWIVIPAGDVIRGLTADPALGAVELRKEFRKNPGAFGVAAADLTPDKPAPSYEAYAAKVREAVERRLLKDRMERASSAVRDWSRISLKDVPVEGGIYKLPADWKTRQPALATLASELAQKFSIPAPAVVSTGDAWFTASDIDSHPVLGKTTTQEFGQPMRLGELAKELRDFNKDGRLPVQSGVIGPVVKTPNDDLIIWRITEAQAAHEPSSMDEVRDAVVRDATAQARYDALVLKAAQIGEEAKKDGLDAVAKMYGSSVEKAPSVHLADPAVLRQYGIRFPGSMPKVGQDLDGIRAVLAKAVSLPTANPINTLPDADRTLVVPVPAKLTLMVVRINDVKPLTIEDFRALEAGGSLRGAMAQDEPQLDWKVAFGKDAVVKRTGFELKNPDGPDRVMAPEAPAF
;
A
#
# COMPACT_ATOMS: atom_id res chain seq x y z
N MET A 1 -17.38 63.90 -24.50
CA MET A 1 -15.90 63.99 -24.41
C MET A 1 -15.24 62.81 -25.14
N LEU A 2 -15.70 62.50 -26.35
CA LEU A 2 -15.33 61.30 -27.14
C LEU A 2 -14.83 61.68 -28.55
N ALA A 3 -14.40 62.94 -28.73
CA ALA A 3 -13.82 63.47 -29.97
C ALA A 3 -12.32 63.80 -29.84
N ALA A 4 -11.66 63.47 -28.72
CA ALA A 4 -10.28 63.86 -28.44
C ALA A 4 -9.25 62.70 -28.47
N ALA A 5 -9.67 61.46 -28.77
CA ALA A 5 -8.79 60.29 -28.71
C ALA A 5 -8.29 59.79 -30.09
N ALA A 6 -8.64 60.47 -31.19
CA ALA A 6 -8.27 60.06 -32.55
C ALA A 6 -6.95 60.68 -33.07
N GLY A 7 -6.22 61.43 -32.25
CA GLY A 7 -5.13 62.31 -32.71
C GLY A 7 -3.69 61.94 -32.37
N TYR A 8 -3.41 60.80 -31.71
CA TYR A 8 -2.06 60.55 -31.15
C TYR A 8 -1.45 59.17 -31.47
N ILE A 9 -1.93 58.48 -32.51
CA ILE A 9 -1.26 57.29 -33.06
C ILE A 9 -0.51 57.68 -34.34
N LEU A 10 0.57 58.43 -34.17
CA LEU A 10 1.62 58.64 -35.16
C LEU A 10 2.81 59.23 -34.41
N LEU A 11 3.80 58.39 -34.06
CA LEU A 11 5.24 58.66 -34.14
C LEU A 11 6.06 57.70 -33.26
N LEU A 12 6.99 57.02 -33.94
CA LEU A 12 8.33 56.60 -33.49
C LEU A 12 8.49 55.24 -32.81
N SER A 13 8.86 54.25 -33.63
CA SER A 13 9.88 53.23 -33.29
C SER A 13 11.21 53.89 -32.90
N PRO A 14 12.08 53.19 -32.14
CA PRO A 14 13.29 52.62 -32.75
C PRO A 14 13.67 51.25 -32.09
N PRO A 15 14.83 50.61 -32.38
CA PRO A 15 14.88 49.40 -33.22
C PRO A 15 15.34 48.13 -32.48
N ASP A 16 14.94 46.97 -33.03
CA ASP A 16 15.65 45.70 -32.88
C ASP A 16 16.93 45.69 -33.72
N ASP A 17 17.99 45.04 -33.24
CA ASP A 17 18.99 44.36 -34.08
C ASP A 17 19.84 43.42 -33.20
N ASP A 18 20.27 42.21 -33.58
CA ASP A 18 19.70 41.10 -34.33
C ASP A 18 20.65 39.92 -34.05
N ARG A 19 20.13 38.71 -33.89
CA ARG A 19 20.89 37.46 -34.02
C ARG A 19 20.13 36.52 -34.95
N ARG A 20 20.50 36.63 -36.22
CA ARG A 20 20.84 35.55 -37.16
C ARG A 20 19.85 34.36 -37.26
N ARG A 21 19.33 34.30 -38.50
CA ARG A 21 19.37 33.16 -39.43
C ARG A 21 18.35 32.02 -39.26
N VAL A 22 17.48 31.97 -40.28
CA VAL A 22 17.46 30.95 -41.36
C VAL A 22 16.17 30.14 -41.50
N THR A 23 15.67 30.23 -42.75
CA THR A 23 14.78 29.34 -43.54
C THR A 23 13.29 29.22 -43.20
N GLY A 24 12.49 29.71 -44.15
CA GLY A 24 11.73 28.77 -45.00
C GLY A 24 10.20 28.97 -45.05
N GLY A 25 9.72 29.59 -46.13
CA GLY A 25 8.57 29.09 -46.89
C GLY A 25 7.14 29.51 -46.50
N GLY A 26 6.54 30.38 -47.33
CA GLY A 26 5.19 30.21 -47.87
C GLY A 26 3.99 30.59 -46.99
N GLY A 27 3.25 31.65 -47.37
CA GLY A 27 1.92 31.92 -46.83
C GLY A 27 1.23 33.13 -47.48
N ALA A 28 0.05 32.89 -48.05
CA ALA A 28 -0.74 33.79 -48.89
C ALA A 28 -1.37 34.99 -48.17
N SER A 29 -1.62 36.05 -48.93
CA SER A 29 -2.32 37.28 -48.56
C SER A 29 -3.83 37.21 -48.81
N PHE A 30 -4.64 37.59 -47.83
CA PHE A 30 -6.03 38.11 -47.94
C PHE A 30 -6.15 39.17 -46.84
N GLY A 31 -6.47 40.44 -47.07
CA GLY A 31 -7.62 41.00 -47.78
C GLY A 31 -8.49 41.70 -46.72
N ARG A 32 -8.24 43.00 -46.48
CA ARG A 32 -8.84 43.81 -45.39
C ARG A 32 -10.08 44.54 -45.94
N GLU A 33 -11.28 44.15 -45.51
CA GLU A 33 -12.52 44.85 -45.86
C GLU A 33 -12.98 45.70 -44.67
N VAL A 34 -13.22 46.99 -44.89
CA VAL A 34 -13.59 48.00 -43.88
C VAL A 34 -15.10 48.19 -43.92
N ILE A 35 -15.79 47.84 -42.82
CA ILE A 35 -17.23 48.05 -42.64
C ILE A 35 -17.46 49.49 -42.14
N SER A 36 -18.38 50.23 -42.78
CA SER A 36 -18.76 51.61 -42.40
C SER A 36 -19.83 51.64 -41.29
N PRO A 37 -19.88 52.68 -40.42
CA PRO A 37 -20.80 52.71 -39.29
C PRO A 37 -22.26 53.09 -39.65
N PRO A 38 -23.26 52.59 -38.90
CA PRO A 38 -24.69 52.80 -39.14
C PRO A 38 -25.17 54.24 -38.83
N THR A 39 -26.21 54.70 -39.53
CA THR A 39 -26.64 56.11 -39.59
C THR A 39 -28.01 56.39 -38.98
N SER A 40 -28.63 55.45 -38.27
CA SER A 40 -29.94 55.66 -37.63
C SER A 40 -30.03 55.20 -36.18
N LEU A 41 -30.92 55.84 -35.41
CA LEU A 41 -31.15 55.58 -33.97
C LEU A 41 -31.69 54.17 -33.70
N ASP A 42 -32.45 53.59 -34.62
CA ASP A 42 -32.97 52.22 -34.53
C ASP A 42 -31.88 51.15 -34.75
N GLU A 43 -30.87 51.45 -35.57
CA GLU A 43 -29.69 50.59 -35.72
C GLU A 43 -28.82 50.62 -34.46
N CYS A 44 -28.67 51.78 -33.80
CA CYS A 44 -27.96 51.88 -32.52
C CYS A 44 -28.66 51.11 -31.39
N LEU A 45 -30.00 51.15 -31.32
CA LEU A 45 -30.79 50.45 -30.31
C LEU A 45 -30.77 48.93 -30.54
N SER A 46 -30.81 48.51 -31.81
CA SER A 46 -30.64 47.11 -32.19
C SER A 46 -29.22 46.59 -31.90
N LEU A 47 -28.19 47.41 -32.12
CA LEU A 47 -26.80 47.05 -31.79
C LEU A 47 -26.58 46.92 -30.26
N LEU A 48 -27.20 47.79 -29.46
CA LEU A 48 -27.16 47.73 -28.00
C LEU A 48 -27.87 46.49 -27.44
N LEU A 49 -29.04 46.15 -27.98
CA LEU A 49 -29.73 44.91 -27.63
C LEU A 49 -28.94 43.67 -28.07
N LEU A 50 -28.28 43.73 -29.24
CA LEU A 50 -27.41 42.66 -29.72
C LEU A 50 -26.18 42.46 -28.82
N VAL A 51 -25.58 43.53 -28.30
CA VAL A 51 -24.45 43.46 -27.33
C VAL A 51 -24.89 42.91 -25.98
N VAL A 52 -26.08 43.28 -25.49
CA VAL A 52 -26.65 42.73 -24.24
C VAL A 52 -26.99 41.24 -24.39
N PHE A 53 -27.38 40.78 -25.60
CA PHE A 53 -27.75 39.39 -25.86
C PHE A 53 -26.55 38.49 -26.23
N LEU A 54 -25.51 39.02 -26.91
CA LEU A 54 -24.31 38.27 -27.30
C LEU A 54 -23.22 38.23 -26.23
N ALA A 55 -23.22 39.15 -25.26
CA ALA A 55 -22.22 39.20 -24.20
C ALA A 55 -22.81 39.57 -22.82
N PRO A 56 -23.61 38.68 -22.19
CA PRO A 56 -24.07 38.87 -20.81
C PRO A 56 -22.91 39.14 -19.83
N SER A 57 -21.74 38.55 -20.13
CA SER A 57 -20.49 38.70 -19.39
C SER A 57 -19.97 40.14 -19.34
N ALA A 58 -20.17 40.95 -20.39
CA ALA A 58 -19.70 42.34 -20.46
C ALA A 58 -20.52 43.25 -19.52
N VAL A 59 -21.84 43.02 -19.41
CA VAL A 59 -22.72 43.74 -18.49
C VAL A 59 -22.39 43.40 -17.02
N THR A 60 -22.10 42.13 -16.72
CA THR A 60 -21.60 41.72 -15.39
C THR A 60 -20.19 42.24 -15.07
N GLN A 61 -19.34 42.48 -16.07
CA GLN A 61 -18.04 43.10 -15.84
C GLN A 61 -18.18 44.59 -15.52
N CYS A 62 -19.10 45.31 -16.18
CA CYS A 62 -19.39 46.70 -15.84
C CYS A 62 -20.01 46.86 -14.44
N SER A 63 -20.80 45.89 -13.93
CA SER A 63 -21.32 45.92 -12.56
C SER A 63 -20.26 45.62 -11.48
N ARG A 64 -19.12 45.03 -11.83
CA ARG A 64 -17.98 44.79 -10.91
C ARG A 64 -17.16 46.05 -10.60
N VAL A 65 -17.32 47.14 -11.38
CA VAL A 65 -16.42 48.31 -11.36
C VAL A 65 -16.66 49.29 -10.19
N ASN A 66 -17.70 49.12 -9.37
CA ASN A 66 -18.04 50.09 -8.31
C ASN A 66 -17.54 49.78 -6.89
N ALA A 67 -16.84 48.65 -6.66
CA ALA A 67 -16.33 48.33 -5.33
C ALA A 67 -14.85 48.75 -5.19
N LYS A 68 -14.55 49.67 -4.26
CA LYS A 68 -13.18 50.11 -3.99
C LYS A 68 -12.40 48.99 -3.26
N PRO A 69 -11.10 48.78 -3.53
CA PRO A 69 -10.28 47.78 -2.83
C PRO A 69 -10.30 47.91 -1.30
N SER A 70 -10.52 49.12 -0.77
CA SER A 70 -10.65 49.40 0.66
C SER A 70 -12.01 49.04 1.27
N SER A 71 -12.95 48.50 0.50
CA SER A 71 -14.27 48.12 1.02
C SER A 71 -14.15 46.87 1.90
N VAL A 72 -14.71 46.93 3.10
CA VAL A 72 -14.73 45.80 4.04
C VAL A 72 -15.59 44.66 3.47
N TRP A 73 -14.98 43.50 3.29
CA TRP A 73 -15.58 42.24 2.85
C TRP A 73 -16.07 41.39 4.03
N ALA A 74 -15.26 41.29 5.10
CA ALA A 74 -15.59 40.48 6.28
C ALA A 74 -15.05 41.09 7.57
N THR A 75 -15.59 40.65 8.71
CA THR A 75 -15.15 41.07 10.05
C THR A 75 -15.07 39.88 10.99
N THR A 76 -14.18 39.94 11.98
CA THR A 76 -14.10 38.97 13.10
C THR A 76 -14.42 39.63 14.43
N SER A 77 -14.74 38.82 15.45
CA SER A 77 -15.17 39.32 16.77
C SER A 77 -14.11 40.14 17.53
N ASP A 78 -12.84 40.01 17.13
CA ASP A 78 -11.71 40.78 17.68
C ASP A 78 -11.50 42.15 17.01
N GLY A 79 -12.38 42.52 16.06
CA GLY A 79 -12.33 43.80 15.36
C GLY A 79 -11.47 43.81 14.09
N SER A 80 -10.88 42.67 13.69
CA SER A 80 -10.14 42.60 12.42
C SER A 80 -11.11 42.70 11.23
N THR A 81 -10.76 43.53 10.24
CA THR A 81 -11.56 43.71 9.02
C THR A 81 -10.78 43.24 7.82
N LEU A 82 -11.40 42.42 6.98
CA LEU A 82 -10.84 41.96 5.72
C LEU A 82 -11.43 42.79 4.57
N THR A 83 -10.60 43.32 3.68
CA THR A 83 -11.04 44.15 2.56
C THR A 83 -11.16 43.36 1.25
N LEU A 84 -11.80 43.94 0.24
CA LEU A 84 -11.84 43.35 -1.11
C LEU A 84 -10.45 43.26 -1.75
N GLY A 85 -9.54 44.20 -1.45
CA GLY A 85 -8.14 44.10 -1.89
C GLY A 85 -7.40 42.92 -1.25
N ASP A 86 -7.69 42.62 0.01
CA ASP A 86 -7.12 41.44 0.68
C ASP A 86 -7.66 40.13 0.08
N LEU A 87 -8.93 40.13 -0.35
CA LEU A 87 -9.52 38.98 -1.03
C LEU A 87 -8.86 38.68 -2.38
N GLU A 88 -8.44 39.70 -3.13
CA GLU A 88 -7.65 39.50 -4.35
C GLU A 88 -6.29 38.87 -4.06
N ASN A 89 -5.62 39.31 -2.98
CA ASN A 89 -4.38 38.69 -2.52
C ASN A 89 -4.60 37.22 -2.11
N LEU A 90 -5.65 36.94 -1.34
CA LEU A 90 -6.02 35.58 -0.95
C LEU A 90 -6.28 34.67 -2.14
N ARG A 91 -7.00 35.16 -3.18
CA ARG A 91 -7.19 34.41 -4.43
C ARG A 91 -5.85 34.04 -5.10
N GLY A 92 -4.86 34.94 -5.05
CA GLY A 92 -3.50 34.65 -5.49
C GLY A 92 -2.84 33.53 -4.68
N GLN A 93 -2.99 33.54 -3.35
CA GLN A 93 -2.47 32.48 -2.48
C GLN A 93 -3.17 31.13 -2.72
N LEU A 94 -4.49 31.13 -2.94
CA LEU A 94 -5.24 29.90 -3.25
C LEU A 94 -4.76 29.24 -4.54
N ALA A 95 -4.42 30.02 -5.57
CA ALA A 95 -3.85 29.50 -6.81
C ALA A 95 -2.50 28.81 -6.58
N VAL A 96 -1.71 29.27 -5.60
CA VAL A 96 -0.45 28.61 -5.21
C VAL A 96 -0.75 27.31 -4.46
N LEU A 97 -1.70 27.30 -3.52
CA LEU A 97 -2.12 26.08 -2.81
C LEU A 97 -2.65 25.00 -3.75
N GLU A 98 -3.44 25.40 -4.76
CA GLU A 98 -3.98 24.47 -5.76
C GLU A 98 -2.87 23.76 -6.56
N MET A 99 -1.75 24.45 -6.82
CA MET A 99 -0.60 23.88 -7.51
C MET A 99 0.26 22.99 -6.61
N LEU A 100 0.37 23.33 -5.33
CA LEU A 100 1.12 22.54 -4.35
C LEU A 100 0.46 21.19 -4.08
N ARG A 101 -0.88 21.15 -4.02
CA ARG A 101 -1.67 19.96 -3.68
C ARG A 101 -1.16 19.26 -2.42
N ASP A 102 -0.76 20.03 -1.42
CA ASP A 102 -0.34 19.45 -0.16
C ASP A 102 -1.51 18.69 0.50
N GLN A 103 -1.17 17.69 1.30
CA GLN A 103 -2.14 16.79 1.88
C GLN A 103 -3.13 17.52 2.80
N MET A 104 -2.65 18.50 3.58
CA MET A 104 -3.45 19.22 4.57
C MET A 104 -4.45 20.16 3.89
N SER A 105 -4.00 20.98 2.93
CA SER A 105 -4.86 21.88 2.18
C SER A 105 -5.91 21.15 1.36
N THR A 106 -5.57 19.97 0.82
CA THR A 106 -6.51 19.10 0.09
C THR A 106 -7.56 18.52 1.03
N GLN A 107 -7.16 18.01 2.20
CA GLN A 107 -8.10 17.41 3.16
C GLN A 107 -9.06 18.44 3.77
N LEU A 108 -8.59 19.66 4.04
CA LEU A 108 -9.40 20.75 4.57
C LEU A 108 -10.15 21.55 3.49
N GLY A 109 -9.87 21.31 2.20
CA GLY A 109 -10.51 22.00 1.09
C GLY A 109 -10.14 23.48 0.98
N LEU A 110 -8.92 23.86 1.38
CA LEU A 110 -8.50 25.27 1.50
C LEU A 110 -8.42 25.98 0.15
N ALA A 111 -7.95 25.30 -0.90
CA ALA A 111 -7.76 25.87 -2.23
C ALA A 111 -9.04 26.46 -2.87
N LYS A 112 -10.23 26.09 -2.36
CA LYS A 112 -11.53 26.56 -2.88
C LYS A 112 -12.23 27.57 -1.96
N ASN A 113 -11.68 27.85 -0.77
CA ASN A 113 -12.36 28.60 0.28
C ASN A 113 -11.47 29.74 0.81
N PRO A 114 -11.58 30.97 0.27
CA PRO A 114 -10.71 32.08 0.68
C PRO A 114 -10.92 32.49 2.14
N GLU A 115 -12.16 32.45 2.65
CA GLU A 115 -12.41 32.71 4.08
C GLU A 115 -11.74 31.69 4.99
N HIS A 116 -11.77 30.41 4.62
CA HIS A 116 -11.21 29.34 5.44
C HIS A 116 -9.68 29.43 5.49
N TRP A 117 -9.06 29.67 4.34
CA TRP A 117 -7.62 29.91 4.26
C TRP A 117 -7.20 31.12 5.11
N TRP A 118 -7.89 32.24 4.96
CA TRP A 118 -7.57 33.45 5.72
C TRP A 118 -7.67 33.24 7.23
N LEU A 119 -8.73 32.57 7.70
CA LEU A 119 -8.95 32.33 9.11
C LEU A 119 -7.84 31.47 9.74
N LEU A 120 -7.38 30.43 9.04
CA LEU A 120 -6.26 29.60 9.52
C LEU A 120 -4.94 30.38 9.53
N VAL A 121 -4.68 31.18 8.50
CA VAL A 121 -3.49 32.04 8.44
C VAL A 121 -3.52 33.06 9.58
N LYS A 122 -4.67 33.67 9.84
CA LYS A 122 -4.85 34.60 10.96
C LYS A 122 -4.56 33.93 12.30
N GLU A 123 -5.16 32.78 12.57
CA GLU A 123 -4.95 32.06 13.84
C GLU A 123 -3.49 31.63 14.02
N ALA A 124 -2.83 31.22 12.94
CA ALA A 124 -1.40 30.91 12.94
C ALA A 124 -0.56 32.17 13.19
N GLN A 125 -0.94 33.31 12.60
CA GLN A 125 -0.26 34.60 12.79
C GLN A 125 -0.40 35.10 14.23
N ASP A 126 -1.62 35.09 14.78
CA ASP A 126 -1.92 35.50 16.16
C ASP A 126 -1.19 34.62 17.18
N SER A 127 -0.98 33.35 16.83
CA SER A 127 -0.19 32.39 17.62
C SER A 127 1.33 32.54 17.43
N GLY A 128 1.79 33.46 16.58
CA GLY A 128 3.21 33.67 16.30
C GLY A 128 3.88 32.56 15.49
N MET A 129 3.10 31.77 14.74
CA MET A 129 3.60 30.57 14.03
C MET A 129 4.15 30.86 12.63
N ILE A 130 3.93 32.06 12.08
CA ILE A 130 4.35 32.44 10.73
C ILE A 130 5.73 33.14 10.77
N GLY A 131 6.73 32.55 10.11
CA GLY A 131 8.11 33.06 10.10
C GLY A 131 8.46 34.04 8.97
N GLY A 132 7.47 34.44 8.16
CA GLY A 132 7.67 35.36 7.03
C GLY A 132 8.40 34.72 5.83
N ILE A 133 8.80 35.54 4.85
CA ILE A 133 9.32 35.06 3.55
C ILE A 133 10.53 34.11 3.67
N ALA A 134 11.43 34.34 4.64
CA ALA A 134 12.59 33.46 4.86
C ALA A 134 12.18 32.02 5.25
N ASP A 135 11.06 31.90 5.97
CA ASP A 135 10.47 30.62 6.35
C ASP A 135 9.85 29.90 5.14
N GLY A 136 9.21 30.67 4.25
CA GLY A 136 8.74 30.18 2.95
C GLY A 136 9.87 29.72 2.03
N ARG A 137 11.02 30.42 2.04
CA ARG A 137 12.22 29.97 1.31
C ARG A 137 12.76 28.66 1.89
N SER A 138 12.82 28.55 3.22
CA SER A 138 13.25 27.32 3.88
C SER A 138 12.32 26.14 3.60
N TYR A 139 11.01 26.39 3.46
CA TYR A 139 10.04 25.37 3.04
C TYR A 139 10.30 24.92 1.60
N LEU A 140 10.49 25.88 0.69
CA LEU A 140 10.78 25.64 -0.72
C LEU A 140 12.06 24.81 -0.89
N ASP A 141 13.11 25.10 -0.13
CA ASP A 141 14.37 24.35 -0.17
C ASP A 141 14.15 22.87 0.20
N GLY A 142 13.34 22.59 1.23
CA GLY A 142 12.95 21.22 1.61
C GLY A 142 12.13 20.51 0.53
N ALA A 143 11.14 21.20 -0.04
CA ALA A 143 10.30 20.66 -1.12
C ALA A 143 11.10 20.38 -2.41
N ALA A 144 12.10 21.22 -2.70
CA ALA A 144 12.99 21.07 -3.85
C ALA A 144 13.87 19.81 -3.72
N VAL A 145 14.39 19.52 -2.52
CA VAL A 145 15.13 18.29 -2.24
C VAL A 145 14.26 17.05 -2.48
N GLN A 146 13.03 17.04 -1.97
CA GLN A 146 12.09 15.93 -2.18
C GLN A 146 11.76 15.72 -3.66
N SER A 147 11.62 16.81 -4.40
CA SER A 147 11.30 16.78 -5.83
C SER A 147 12.51 16.63 -6.75
N ARG A 148 13.73 16.48 -6.18
CA ARG A 148 15.01 16.41 -6.91
C ARG A 148 15.23 17.58 -7.90
N MET A 149 14.80 18.77 -7.52
CA MET A 149 14.92 20.00 -8.31
C MET A 149 15.73 21.05 -7.55
N GLN A 150 16.23 22.07 -8.26
CA GLN A 150 16.80 23.25 -7.62
C GLN A 150 15.69 24.15 -7.06
N PRO A 151 15.87 24.81 -5.89
CA PRO A 151 14.84 25.66 -5.28
C PRO A 151 14.32 26.76 -6.21
N ASP A 152 15.21 27.43 -6.95
CA ASP A 152 14.79 28.50 -7.88
C ASP A 152 14.03 27.97 -9.10
N GLU A 153 14.33 26.74 -9.54
CA GLU A 153 13.57 26.07 -10.59
C GLU A 153 12.15 25.73 -10.11
N LEU A 154 12.03 25.20 -8.88
CA LEU A 154 10.74 24.90 -8.26
C LEU A 154 9.92 26.18 -8.06
N LEU A 155 10.54 27.26 -7.58
CA LEU A 155 9.89 28.58 -7.46
C LEU A 155 9.40 29.08 -8.82
N GLY A 156 10.23 29.00 -9.86
CA GLY A 156 9.85 29.38 -11.22
C GLY A 156 8.64 28.61 -11.74
N ARG A 157 8.58 27.30 -11.48
CA ARG A 157 7.41 26.46 -11.83
C ARG A 157 6.16 26.84 -11.06
N LEU A 158 6.27 27.09 -9.75
CA LEU A 158 5.13 27.52 -8.93
C LEU A 158 4.61 28.89 -9.38
N CYS A 159 5.50 29.86 -9.67
CA CYS A 159 5.12 31.15 -10.23
C CYS A 159 4.42 31.01 -11.59
N ALA A 160 4.96 30.21 -12.50
CA ALA A 160 4.40 30.02 -13.84
C ALA A 160 3.03 29.33 -13.82
N SER A 161 2.87 28.32 -12.97
CA SER A 161 1.63 27.53 -12.87
C SER A 161 0.51 28.28 -12.11
N SER A 162 0.84 28.97 -11.03
CA SER A 162 -0.13 29.78 -10.26
C SER A 162 -0.38 31.17 -10.86
N ARG A 163 0.45 31.59 -11.84
CA ARG A 163 0.49 32.94 -12.42
C ARG A 163 0.71 34.04 -11.36
N GLN A 164 1.45 33.72 -10.30
CA GLN A 164 1.76 34.63 -9.20
C GLN A 164 3.21 35.11 -9.21
N GLN A 165 3.45 36.22 -8.53
CA GLN A 165 4.80 36.75 -8.33
C GLN A 165 5.56 35.93 -7.27
N PRO A 166 6.91 35.85 -7.35
CA PRO A 166 7.72 35.10 -6.39
C PRO A 166 7.46 35.44 -4.92
N GLN A 167 7.20 36.72 -4.61
CA GLN A 167 6.91 37.16 -3.25
C GLN A 167 5.59 36.58 -2.71
N VAL A 168 4.56 36.51 -3.54
CA VAL A 168 3.26 35.91 -3.18
C VAL A 168 3.41 34.41 -2.94
N VAL A 169 4.18 33.73 -3.80
CA VAL A 169 4.47 32.30 -3.63
C VAL A 169 5.20 32.05 -2.30
N LEU A 170 6.29 32.76 -2.04
CA LEU A 170 7.07 32.58 -0.80
C LEU A 170 6.26 32.94 0.45
N GLN A 171 5.45 33.98 0.40
CA GLN A 171 4.56 34.33 1.51
C GLN A 171 3.49 33.26 1.74
N THR A 172 2.93 32.68 0.68
CA THR A 172 1.96 31.58 0.78
C THR A 172 2.60 30.35 1.42
N LEU A 173 3.83 30.00 1.03
CA LEU A 173 4.57 28.90 1.63
C LEU A 173 4.87 29.14 3.12
N ALA A 174 5.21 30.38 3.49
CA ALA A 174 5.41 30.75 4.89
C ALA A 174 4.11 30.62 5.72
N ASN A 175 3.00 31.09 5.15
CA ASN A 175 1.67 30.97 5.76
C ASN A 175 1.28 29.50 5.94
N LEU A 176 1.46 28.68 4.90
CA LEU A 176 1.17 27.25 4.92
C LEU A 176 1.95 26.54 6.03
N ARG A 177 3.26 26.77 6.11
CA ARG A 177 4.12 26.19 7.14
C ARG A 177 3.73 26.64 8.55
N GLY A 178 3.26 27.88 8.71
CA GLY A 178 2.74 28.37 9.98
C GLY A 178 1.44 27.68 10.40
N VAL A 179 0.52 27.46 9.46
CA VAL A 179 -0.72 26.70 9.68
C VAL A 179 -0.42 25.24 10.03
N GLU A 180 0.52 24.60 9.33
CA GLU A 180 0.97 23.24 9.65
C GLU A 180 1.52 23.14 11.08
N ARG A 181 2.29 24.13 11.55
CA ARG A 181 2.77 24.19 12.95
C ARG A 181 1.64 24.35 13.93
N LEU A 182 0.69 25.26 13.67
CA LEU A 182 -0.48 25.46 14.53
C LEU A 182 -1.26 24.15 14.70
N ILE A 183 -1.51 23.45 13.60
CA ILE A 183 -2.21 22.16 13.59
C ILE A 183 -1.37 21.11 14.35
N SER A 184 -0.07 21.00 14.04
CA SER A 184 0.83 20.03 14.69
C SER A 184 0.94 20.24 16.20
N LEU A 185 0.94 21.50 16.66
CA LEU A 185 0.94 21.82 18.08
C LEU A 185 -0.36 21.37 18.76
N ASN A 186 -1.50 21.51 18.10
CA ASN A 186 -2.77 21.01 18.64
C ASN A 186 -2.86 19.48 18.64
N ILE A 187 -2.22 18.80 17.67
CA ILE A 187 -2.11 17.33 17.62
C ILE A 187 -1.17 16.80 18.72
N GLY A 188 -0.03 17.46 18.94
CA GLY A 188 0.98 17.05 19.91
C GLY A 188 0.71 17.50 21.36
N ALA A 189 -0.22 18.43 21.57
CA ALA A 189 -0.58 18.96 22.89
C ALA A 189 -1.57 18.06 23.64
N GLY A 190 -1.41 16.73 23.55
CA GLY A 190 -1.83 15.89 24.65
C GLY A 190 -1.19 16.45 25.91
N ARG A 191 -1.99 17.13 26.75
CA ARG A 191 -1.55 17.65 28.05
C ARG A 191 -1.36 16.46 28.97
N LEU A 192 -0.32 15.67 28.70
CA LEU A 192 0.09 14.56 29.53
C LEU A 192 0.70 15.18 30.78
N SER A 193 -0.12 15.25 31.83
CA SER A 193 0.40 15.57 33.16
C SER A 193 1.42 14.52 33.54
N GLU A 194 2.39 14.88 34.40
CA GLU A 194 3.39 13.92 34.89
C GLU A 194 2.73 12.66 35.49
N ALA A 195 1.62 12.84 36.21
CA ALA A 195 0.83 11.73 36.75
C ALA A 195 0.26 10.81 35.64
N ARG A 196 -0.28 11.39 34.56
CA ARG A 196 -0.80 10.63 33.42
C ARG A 196 0.31 9.90 32.68
N THR A 197 1.46 10.54 32.49
CA THR A 197 2.65 9.93 31.87
C THR A 197 3.13 8.73 32.66
N ARG A 198 3.24 8.85 33.99
CA ARG A 198 3.64 7.73 34.86
C ARG A 198 2.64 6.58 34.84
N LEU A 199 1.34 6.88 34.87
CA LEU A 199 0.30 5.85 34.83
C LEU A 199 0.29 5.09 33.50
N ALA A 200 0.31 5.83 32.39
CA ALA A 200 0.32 5.23 31.05
C ALA A 200 1.62 4.45 30.80
N ALA A 201 2.78 4.96 31.23
CA ALA A 201 4.03 4.23 31.12
C ALA A 201 4.01 2.92 31.93
N ARG A 202 3.43 2.94 33.13
CA ARG A 202 3.23 1.74 33.94
C ARG A 202 2.33 0.73 33.22
N GLU A 203 1.21 1.16 32.65
CA GLU A 203 0.32 0.25 31.89
C GLU A 203 1.01 -0.31 30.64
N LEU A 204 1.72 0.54 29.90
CA LEU A 204 2.33 0.21 28.63
C LEU A 204 3.51 -0.77 28.77
N LEU A 205 4.34 -0.57 29.80
CA LEU A 205 5.67 -1.18 29.93
C LEU A 205 5.80 -2.17 31.09
N THR A 206 4.72 -2.43 31.84
CA THR A 206 4.71 -3.56 32.77
C THR A 206 4.74 -4.85 31.98
N ASP A 207 5.62 -5.77 32.38
CA ASP A 207 5.71 -7.10 31.80
C ASP A 207 5.18 -8.13 32.80
N VAL A 208 4.43 -9.11 32.30
CA VAL A 208 3.75 -10.12 33.11
C VAL A 208 4.10 -11.50 32.59
N SER A 209 4.45 -12.41 33.51
CA SER A 209 4.48 -13.84 33.20
C SER A 209 3.22 -14.51 33.76
N CYS A 210 2.59 -15.37 32.96
CA CYS A 210 1.38 -16.06 33.37
C CYS A 210 1.29 -17.46 32.76
N ASP A 211 0.47 -18.29 33.39
CA ASP A 211 -0.02 -19.53 32.81
C ASP A 211 -1.42 -19.28 32.25
N VAL A 212 -1.71 -19.84 31.08
CA VAL A 212 -2.93 -19.60 30.32
C VAL A 212 -3.54 -20.93 29.92
N VAL A 213 -4.83 -21.09 30.13
CA VAL A 213 -5.65 -22.14 29.53
C VAL A 213 -6.51 -21.50 28.46
N PRO A 214 -6.13 -21.59 27.18
CA PRO A 214 -6.95 -21.09 26.09
C PRO A 214 -8.07 -22.10 25.76
N ILE A 215 -9.33 -21.70 25.94
CA ILE A 215 -10.49 -22.49 25.54
C ILE A 215 -10.99 -21.95 24.20
N ASP A 216 -10.58 -22.60 23.11
CA ASP A 216 -10.90 -22.20 21.73
C ASP A 216 -12.22 -22.83 21.28
N ALA A 217 -13.20 -21.98 20.93
CA ALA A 217 -14.53 -22.42 20.51
C ALA A 217 -14.53 -23.26 19.23
N ASN A 218 -13.47 -23.16 18.41
CA ASN A 218 -13.32 -23.97 17.20
C ASN A 218 -12.96 -25.42 17.52
N THR A 219 -12.32 -25.68 18.66
CA THR A 219 -11.73 -27.00 18.98
C THR A 219 -12.29 -27.64 20.25
N VAL A 220 -13.02 -26.89 21.10
CA VAL A 220 -13.63 -27.38 22.36
C VAL A 220 -14.65 -28.52 22.17
N GLY A 221 -15.15 -28.71 20.94
CA GLY A 221 -16.02 -29.83 20.59
C GLY A 221 -17.31 -29.90 21.40
N ASP A 222 -17.68 -31.11 21.83
CA ASP A 222 -18.95 -31.39 22.52
C ASP A 222 -18.91 -31.09 24.03
N VAL A 223 -17.76 -30.67 24.57
CA VAL A 223 -17.67 -30.22 25.97
C VAL A 223 -18.56 -28.98 26.19
N VAL A 224 -18.70 -28.15 25.16
CA VAL A 224 -19.64 -27.04 25.11
C VAL A 224 -20.70 -27.36 24.05
N PRO A 225 -21.73 -28.14 24.40
CA PRO A 225 -22.76 -28.51 23.44
C PRO A 225 -23.57 -27.26 23.08
N VAL A 226 -23.77 -27.06 21.78
CA VAL A 226 -24.64 -26.03 21.23
C VAL A 226 -25.59 -26.67 20.23
N GLY A 227 -26.80 -26.11 20.10
CA GLY A 227 -27.74 -26.53 19.07
C GLY A 227 -27.17 -26.25 17.67
N SER A 228 -27.70 -26.94 16.66
CA SER A 228 -27.37 -26.63 15.26
C SER A 228 -27.73 -25.17 14.95
N PRO A 229 -26.88 -24.42 14.22
CA PRO A 229 -27.16 -23.04 13.88
C PRO A 229 -28.49 -22.89 13.11
N THR A 230 -29.26 -21.85 13.45
CA THR A 230 -30.49 -21.52 12.73
C THR A 230 -30.20 -20.92 11.35
N ALA A 231 -31.18 -20.91 10.45
CA ALA A 231 -31.03 -20.29 9.12
C ALA A 231 -30.62 -18.81 9.21
N ASP A 232 -31.17 -18.08 10.20
CA ASP A 232 -30.84 -16.68 10.44
C ASP A 232 -29.39 -16.51 10.91
N GLN A 233 -28.90 -17.42 11.78
CA GLN A 233 -27.50 -17.42 12.24
C GLN A 233 -26.53 -17.73 11.09
N LEU A 234 -26.86 -18.69 10.23
CA LEU A 234 -26.04 -18.99 9.04
C LEU A 234 -25.98 -17.80 8.09
N THR A 235 -27.11 -17.13 7.87
CA THR A 235 -27.18 -15.93 7.02
C THR A 235 -26.34 -14.79 7.61
N ALA A 236 -26.48 -14.53 8.91
CA ALA A 236 -25.71 -13.49 9.59
C ALA A 236 -24.19 -13.77 9.56
N THR A 237 -23.79 -15.02 9.77
CA THR A 237 -22.38 -15.44 9.69
C THR A 237 -21.84 -15.30 8.27
N PHE A 238 -22.60 -15.73 7.26
CA PHE A 238 -22.23 -15.59 5.85
C PHE A 238 -21.99 -14.12 5.48
N GLU A 239 -22.94 -13.23 5.78
CA GLU A 239 -22.81 -11.79 5.46
C GLU A 239 -21.63 -11.14 6.18
N LYS A 240 -21.35 -11.54 7.43
CA LYS A 240 -20.18 -11.07 8.20
C LYS A 240 -18.85 -11.46 7.55
N GLY A 241 -18.79 -12.64 6.92
CA GLY A 241 -17.57 -13.21 6.34
C GLY A 241 -17.41 -13.02 4.83
N LYS A 242 -18.48 -12.67 4.10
CA LYS A 242 -18.53 -12.73 2.63
C LYS A 242 -17.43 -11.93 1.93
N THR A 243 -17.11 -10.75 2.44
CA THR A 243 -16.12 -9.82 1.86
C THR A 243 -14.70 -10.04 2.37
N SER A 244 -14.54 -10.81 3.44
CA SER A 244 -13.26 -11.04 4.11
C SER A 244 -12.60 -12.30 3.57
N VAL A 245 -11.29 -12.23 3.33
CA VAL A 245 -10.50 -13.45 3.06
C VAL A 245 -10.46 -14.29 4.34
N LEU A 246 -10.42 -15.61 4.20
CA LEU A 246 -10.33 -16.55 5.32
C LEU A 246 -9.26 -16.10 6.33
N GLY A 247 -9.63 -16.03 7.62
CA GLY A 247 -8.75 -15.61 8.72
C GLY A 247 -8.61 -14.10 8.92
N ALA A 248 -9.05 -13.26 7.97
CA ALA A 248 -8.89 -11.80 8.05
C ALA A 248 -10.13 -11.07 8.60
N GLY A 249 -11.31 -11.70 8.57
CA GLY A 249 -12.54 -11.08 9.08
C GLY A 249 -12.73 -11.25 10.59
N PRO A 250 -13.78 -10.62 11.16
CA PRO A 250 -13.97 -10.59 12.61
C PRO A 250 -14.26 -12.00 13.17
N GLY A 251 -13.48 -12.43 14.16
CA GLY A 251 -13.52 -13.81 14.68
C GLY A 251 -12.74 -14.82 13.83
N GLY A 252 -11.93 -14.36 12.87
CA GLY A 252 -11.23 -15.21 11.90
C GLY A 252 -12.10 -15.68 10.72
N ILE A 253 -13.35 -15.21 10.66
CA ILE A 253 -14.34 -15.59 9.64
C ILE A 253 -13.99 -14.95 8.30
N GLY A 254 -14.06 -15.69 7.21
CA GLY A 254 -13.88 -15.14 5.87
C GLY A 254 -14.17 -16.14 4.76
N TYR A 255 -14.93 -15.72 3.76
CA TYR A 255 -15.38 -16.56 2.65
C TYR A 255 -14.97 -16.06 1.27
N LYS A 256 -14.33 -14.89 1.20
CA LYS A 256 -13.81 -14.36 -0.07
C LYS A 256 -12.76 -15.31 -0.63
N PHE A 257 -12.96 -15.78 -1.86
CA PHE A 257 -11.97 -16.56 -2.57
C PHE A 257 -10.80 -15.65 -2.96
N ALA A 258 -9.59 -16.11 -2.70
CA ALA A 258 -8.38 -15.47 -3.21
C ALA A 258 -8.21 -15.75 -4.71
N ASP A 259 -7.30 -15.01 -5.35
CA ASP A 259 -6.87 -15.29 -6.72
C ASP A 259 -6.40 -16.74 -6.83
N ARG A 260 -7.02 -17.50 -7.74
CA ARG A 260 -6.81 -18.93 -7.88
C ARG A 260 -6.85 -19.37 -9.34
N ALA A 261 -6.03 -20.37 -9.67
CA ALA A 261 -5.86 -20.86 -11.03
C ALA A 261 -5.82 -22.38 -11.09
N LYS A 262 -6.17 -22.94 -12.24
CA LYS A 262 -5.88 -24.32 -12.62
C LYS A 262 -4.71 -24.33 -13.58
N LEU A 263 -3.83 -25.32 -13.43
CA LEU A 263 -2.59 -25.39 -14.18
C LEU A 263 -2.39 -26.76 -14.80
N GLU A 264 -1.61 -26.78 -15.86
CA GLU A 264 -0.99 -27.97 -16.41
C GLU A 264 0.48 -27.69 -16.70
N TRP A 265 1.32 -28.72 -16.61
CA TRP A 265 2.75 -28.60 -16.84
C TRP A 265 3.37 -29.92 -17.30
N ILE A 266 4.54 -29.81 -17.91
CA ILE A 266 5.45 -30.93 -18.20
C ILE A 266 6.79 -30.64 -17.55
N VAL A 267 7.48 -31.70 -17.12
CA VAL A 267 8.83 -31.61 -16.55
C VAL A 267 9.80 -32.31 -17.50
N ILE A 268 10.88 -31.63 -17.85
CA ILE A 268 12.02 -32.22 -18.56
C ILE A 268 13.14 -32.41 -17.53
N PRO A 269 13.37 -33.63 -17.04
CA PRO A 269 14.38 -33.88 -16.03
C PRO A 269 15.79 -33.66 -16.60
N ALA A 270 16.64 -32.94 -15.87
CA ALA A 270 18.04 -32.77 -16.26
C ALA A 270 18.76 -34.12 -16.39
N GLY A 271 18.40 -35.10 -15.54
CA GLY A 271 18.92 -36.47 -15.60
C GLY A 271 18.61 -37.21 -16.92
N ASP A 272 17.45 -36.97 -17.52
CA ASP A 272 17.09 -37.59 -18.81
C ASP A 272 17.95 -37.02 -19.95
N VAL A 273 18.18 -35.71 -19.89
CA VAL A 273 19.02 -34.99 -20.84
C VAL A 273 20.48 -35.44 -20.72
N ILE A 274 20.98 -35.62 -19.49
CA ILE A 274 22.31 -36.17 -19.21
C ILE A 274 22.48 -37.58 -19.79
N ARG A 275 21.50 -38.46 -19.59
CA ARG A 275 21.54 -39.82 -20.18
C ARG A 275 21.63 -39.78 -21.71
N GLY A 276 20.97 -38.81 -22.34
CA GLY A 276 21.08 -38.57 -23.78
C GLY A 276 22.40 -37.92 -24.23
N LEU A 277 23.26 -37.48 -23.30
CA LEU A 277 24.58 -36.90 -23.60
C LEU A 277 25.72 -37.92 -23.54
N THR A 278 25.49 -39.14 -23.02
CA THR A 278 26.59 -40.10 -22.79
C THR A 278 27.33 -40.50 -24.08
N ALA A 279 26.67 -40.44 -25.23
CA ALA A 279 27.25 -40.69 -26.55
C ALA A 279 27.74 -39.43 -27.29
N ASP A 280 27.75 -38.26 -26.64
CA ASP A 280 28.17 -37.00 -27.26
C ASP A 280 29.69 -37.01 -27.55
N PRO A 281 30.14 -36.72 -28.79
CA PRO A 281 31.55 -36.70 -29.15
C PRO A 281 32.41 -35.78 -28.28
N ALA A 282 31.83 -34.71 -27.72
CA ALA A 282 32.53 -33.78 -26.83
C ALA A 282 32.93 -34.40 -25.48
N LEU A 283 32.30 -35.51 -25.09
CA LEU A 283 32.67 -36.31 -23.91
C LEU A 283 33.69 -37.41 -24.23
N GLY A 284 34.19 -37.47 -25.47
CA GLY A 284 35.26 -38.38 -25.89
C GLY A 284 36.62 -38.02 -25.26
N ALA A 285 37.46 -39.03 -25.01
CA ALA A 285 38.74 -38.86 -24.33
C ALA A 285 39.69 -37.83 -25.00
N VAL A 286 39.64 -37.72 -26.32
CA VAL A 286 40.47 -36.76 -27.09
C VAL A 286 40.03 -35.32 -26.84
N GLU A 287 38.73 -35.03 -26.90
CA GLU A 287 38.20 -33.68 -26.71
C GLU A 287 38.30 -33.24 -25.25
N LEU A 288 38.08 -34.12 -24.27
CA LEU A 288 38.30 -33.80 -22.85
C LEU A 288 39.77 -33.43 -22.56
N ARG A 289 40.74 -34.15 -23.15
CA ARG A 289 42.17 -33.80 -23.05
C ARG A 289 42.51 -32.49 -23.75
N LYS A 290 41.78 -32.11 -24.80
CA LYS A 290 41.94 -30.83 -25.49
C LYS A 290 41.37 -29.69 -24.65
N GLU A 291 40.19 -29.85 -24.07
CA GLU A 291 39.57 -28.87 -23.16
C GLU A 291 40.45 -28.62 -21.93
N PHE A 292 40.98 -29.67 -21.31
CA PHE A 292 41.92 -29.54 -20.19
C PHE A 292 43.18 -28.77 -20.58
N ARG A 293 43.79 -29.07 -21.74
CA ARG A 293 44.99 -28.36 -22.22
C ARG A 293 44.76 -26.88 -22.51
N LYS A 294 43.57 -26.51 -22.98
CA LYS A 294 43.23 -25.11 -23.27
C LYS A 294 43.18 -24.24 -22.01
N ASN A 295 42.66 -24.79 -20.90
CA ASN A 295 42.54 -24.04 -19.65
C ASN A 295 42.54 -24.98 -18.43
N PRO A 296 43.72 -25.46 -17.99
CA PRO A 296 43.79 -26.40 -16.87
C PRO A 296 43.35 -25.75 -15.54
N GLY A 297 43.52 -24.43 -15.39
CA GLY A 297 43.10 -23.68 -14.21
C GLY A 297 41.59 -23.73 -13.95
N ALA A 298 40.76 -23.77 -15.00
CA ALA A 298 39.30 -23.92 -14.89
C ALA A 298 38.86 -25.24 -14.23
N PHE A 299 39.75 -26.24 -14.16
CA PHE A 299 39.48 -27.55 -13.58
C PHE A 299 40.16 -27.77 -12.22
N GLY A 300 40.71 -26.71 -11.62
CA GLY A 300 41.28 -26.72 -10.28
C GLY A 300 42.78 -27.00 -10.22
N VAL A 301 43.52 -26.85 -11.32
CA VAL A 301 44.99 -26.82 -11.27
C VAL A 301 45.42 -25.51 -10.61
N ALA A 302 46.31 -25.59 -9.60
CA ALA A 302 46.79 -24.41 -8.89
C ALA A 302 47.57 -23.48 -9.84
N ALA A 303 47.38 -22.16 -9.70
CA ALA A 303 48.07 -21.17 -10.53
C ALA A 303 49.60 -21.29 -10.44
N ALA A 304 50.12 -21.71 -9.28
CA ALA A 304 51.55 -21.97 -9.07
C ALA A 304 52.09 -23.15 -9.90
N ASP A 305 51.24 -24.00 -10.45
CA ASP A 305 51.59 -25.17 -11.27
C ASP A 305 51.35 -24.94 -12.77
N LEU A 306 50.99 -23.72 -13.17
CA LEU A 306 50.76 -23.31 -14.56
C LEU A 306 51.88 -22.39 -15.09
N THR A 307 53.02 -22.29 -14.39
CA THR A 307 54.17 -21.48 -14.81
C THR A 307 54.98 -22.19 -15.91
N PRO A 308 55.66 -21.45 -16.81
CA PRO A 308 56.42 -22.04 -17.92
C PRO A 308 57.53 -23.01 -17.50
N ASP A 309 58.00 -22.88 -16.27
CA ASP A 309 59.16 -23.60 -15.73
C ASP A 309 58.81 -24.96 -15.11
N LYS A 310 57.51 -25.30 -15.06
CA LYS A 310 57.00 -26.54 -14.47
C LYS A 310 56.47 -27.50 -15.55
N PRO A 311 56.53 -28.83 -15.30
CA PRO A 311 55.94 -29.82 -16.21
C PRO A 311 54.43 -29.63 -16.30
N ALA A 312 53.88 -29.81 -17.50
CA ALA A 312 52.44 -29.66 -17.73
C ALA A 312 51.63 -30.60 -16.82
N PRO A 313 50.52 -30.13 -16.21
CA PRO A 313 49.71 -30.93 -15.31
C PRO A 313 49.12 -32.15 -16.04
N SER A 314 49.04 -33.29 -15.35
CA SER A 314 48.49 -34.53 -15.92
C SER A 314 46.97 -34.50 -15.99
N TYR A 315 46.40 -34.78 -17.16
CA TYR A 315 44.96 -34.91 -17.34
C TYR A 315 44.35 -36.01 -16.46
N GLU A 316 45.03 -37.13 -16.27
CA GLU A 316 44.46 -38.29 -15.56
C GLU A 316 44.07 -37.97 -14.11
N ALA A 317 44.79 -37.05 -13.46
CA ALA A 317 44.48 -36.58 -12.11
C ALA A 317 43.21 -35.70 -12.03
N TYR A 318 42.77 -35.12 -13.16
CA TYR A 318 41.63 -34.21 -13.25
C TYR A 318 40.52 -34.73 -14.17
N ALA A 319 40.66 -35.92 -14.75
CA ALA A 319 39.78 -36.45 -15.79
C ALA A 319 38.30 -36.44 -15.37
N ALA A 320 37.99 -36.82 -14.12
CA ALA A 320 36.63 -36.80 -13.58
C ALA A 320 36.06 -35.37 -13.51
N LYS A 321 36.83 -34.40 -12.99
CA LYS A 321 36.42 -32.99 -12.89
C LYS A 321 36.23 -32.35 -14.27
N VAL A 322 37.11 -32.65 -15.21
CA VAL A 322 37.01 -32.17 -16.59
C VAL A 322 35.75 -32.73 -17.25
N ARG A 323 35.48 -34.03 -17.08
CA ARG A 323 34.28 -34.67 -17.62
C ARG A 323 33.01 -34.04 -17.03
N GLU A 324 32.93 -33.92 -15.70
CA GLU A 324 31.78 -33.32 -15.01
C GLU A 324 31.53 -31.87 -15.47
N ALA A 325 32.58 -31.05 -15.59
CA ALA A 325 32.47 -29.67 -16.04
C ALA A 325 31.99 -29.55 -17.49
N VAL A 326 32.52 -30.39 -18.40
CA VAL A 326 32.09 -30.42 -19.80
C VAL A 326 30.65 -30.94 -19.91
N GLU A 327 30.28 -31.97 -19.15
CA GLU A 327 28.93 -32.51 -19.09
C GLU A 327 27.92 -31.47 -18.57
N ARG A 328 28.24 -30.75 -17.49
CA ARG A 328 27.42 -29.66 -16.97
C ARG A 328 27.23 -28.53 -17.99
N ARG A 329 28.29 -28.19 -18.76
CA ARG A 329 28.19 -27.20 -19.85
C ARG A 329 27.27 -27.69 -20.96
N LEU A 330 27.43 -28.93 -21.42
CA LEU A 330 26.58 -29.53 -22.46
C LEU A 330 25.12 -29.65 -22.00
N LEU A 331 24.88 -30.01 -20.75
CA LEU A 331 23.55 -30.02 -20.14
C LEU A 331 22.93 -28.62 -20.22
N LYS A 332 23.65 -27.59 -19.74
CA LYS A 332 23.18 -26.20 -19.79
C LYS A 332 22.84 -25.77 -21.23
N ASP A 333 23.72 -26.08 -22.18
CA ASP A 333 23.52 -25.74 -23.60
C ASP A 333 22.32 -26.48 -24.21
N ARG A 334 22.09 -27.74 -23.84
CA ARG A 334 20.96 -28.53 -24.32
C ARG A 334 19.63 -28.08 -23.68
N MET A 335 19.65 -27.74 -22.39
CA MET A 335 18.49 -27.18 -21.69
C MET A 335 18.12 -25.79 -22.22
N GLU A 336 19.09 -24.94 -22.55
CA GLU A 336 18.81 -23.65 -23.16
C GLU A 336 18.24 -23.79 -24.58
N ARG A 337 18.72 -24.78 -25.34
CA ARG A 337 18.12 -25.13 -26.65
C ARG A 337 16.69 -25.66 -26.50
N ALA A 338 16.41 -26.48 -25.49
CA ALA A 338 15.05 -26.95 -25.19
C ALA A 338 14.11 -25.80 -24.81
N SER A 339 14.55 -24.91 -23.91
CA SER A 339 13.82 -23.68 -23.56
C SER A 339 13.55 -22.80 -24.79
N SER A 340 14.53 -22.63 -25.67
CA SER A 340 14.37 -21.89 -26.93
C SER A 340 13.36 -22.55 -27.87
N ALA A 341 13.39 -23.89 -27.99
CA ALA A 341 12.42 -24.62 -28.79
C ALA A 341 10.98 -24.45 -28.27
N VAL A 342 10.78 -24.40 -26.96
CA VAL A 342 9.47 -24.12 -26.35
C VAL A 342 8.99 -22.71 -26.69
N ARG A 343 9.87 -21.71 -26.59
CA ARG A 343 9.55 -20.32 -26.96
C ARG A 343 9.18 -20.19 -28.43
N ASP A 344 9.94 -20.83 -29.32
CA ASP A 344 9.65 -20.86 -30.75
C ASP A 344 8.31 -21.54 -31.05
N TRP A 345 8.06 -22.68 -30.42
CA TRP A 345 6.80 -23.42 -30.57
C TRP A 345 5.59 -22.59 -30.11
N SER A 346 5.71 -21.90 -28.97
CA SER A 346 4.68 -20.99 -28.46
C SER A 346 4.44 -19.82 -29.42
N ARG A 347 5.51 -19.20 -29.95
CA ARG A 347 5.42 -18.11 -30.93
C ARG A 347 4.77 -18.55 -32.23
N ILE A 348 5.10 -19.75 -32.74
CA ILE A 348 4.47 -20.30 -33.95
C ILE A 348 2.98 -20.55 -33.71
N SER A 349 2.63 -21.12 -32.56
CA SER A 349 1.26 -21.41 -32.16
C SER A 349 0.37 -20.16 -32.06
N LEU A 350 0.98 -19.00 -31.81
CA LEU A 350 0.29 -17.72 -31.62
C LEU A 350 0.51 -16.73 -32.77
N LYS A 351 1.13 -17.17 -33.87
CA LYS A 351 1.56 -16.29 -34.98
C LYS A 351 0.43 -15.43 -35.55
N ASP A 352 -0.78 -15.99 -35.63
CA ASP A 352 -1.95 -15.34 -36.22
C ASP A 352 -2.87 -14.70 -35.16
N VAL A 353 -2.44 -14.67 -33.90
CA VAL A 353 -3.20 -14.09 -32.78
C VAL A 353 -2.72 -12.66 -32.54
N PRO A 354 -3.60 -11.64 -32.63
CA PRO A 354 -3.21 -10.25 -32.42
C PRO A 354 -2.80 -10.00 -30.96
N VAL A 355 -1.86 -9.07 -30.78
CA VAL A 355 -1.38 -8.63 -29.46
C VAL A 355 -1.96 -7.25 -29.16
N GLU A 356 -2.58 -7.09 -28.00
CA GLU A 356 -3.18 -5.84 -27.53
C GLU A 356 -2.73 -5.59 -26.08
N GLY A 357 -2.12 -4.43 -25.78
CA GLY A 357 -1.66 -4.13 -24.41
C GLY A 357 -0.58 -5.08 -23.86
N GLY A 358 0.22 -5.70 -24.73
CA GLY A 358 1.31 -6.62 -24.34
C GLY A 358 0.89 -8.08 -24.12
N ILE A 359 -0.38 -8.42 -24.36
CA ILE A 359 -0.92 -9.78 -24.24
C ILE A 359 -1.62 -10.23 -25.53
N TYR A 360 -1.76 -11.53 -25.74
CA TYR A 360 -2.49 -12.11 -26.86
C TYR A 360 -3.99 -11.99 -26.66
N LYS A 361 -4.68 -11.42 -27.64
CA LYS A 361 -6.15 -11.38 -27.70
C LYS A 361 -6.66 -12.70 -28.26
N LEU A 362 -6.88 -13.66 -27.36
CA LEU A 362 -7.30 -15.01 -27.72
C LEU A 362 -8.70 -15.01 -28.35
N PRO A 363 -8.93 -15.75 -29.46
CA PRO A 363 -10.24 -15.86 -30.07
C PRO A 363 -11.22 -16.66 -29.19
N ALA A 364 -12.53 -16.48 -29.39
CA ALA A 364 -13.55 -17.15 -28.56
C ALA A 364 -13.48 -18.69 -28.64
N ASP A 365 -13.03 -19.24 -29.76
CA ASP A 365 -12.82 -20.67 -29.98
C ASP A 365 -11.39 -21.15 -29.61
N TRP A 366 -10.62 -20.33 -28.88
CA TRP A 366 -9.24 -20.64 -28.53
C TRP A 366 -9.11 -21.97 -27.81
N LYS A 367 -10.02 -22.34 -26.89
CA LYS A 367 -9.96 -23.65 -26.20
C LYS A 367 -9.92 -24.84 -27.16
N THR A 368 -10.50 -24.72 -28.35
CA THR A 368 -10.50 -25.76 -29.39
C THR A 368 -9.26 -25.69 -30.27
N ARG A 369 -8.71 -24.50 -30.50
CA ARG A 369 -7.48 -24.28 -31.29
C ARG A 369 -6.19 -24.40 -30.48
N GLN A 370 -6.30 -24.34 -29.16
CA GLN A 370 -5.20 -24.29 -28.22
C GLN A 370 -4.34 -25.55 -28.39
N PRO A 371 -3.06 -25.40 -28.75
CA PRO A 371 -2.19 -26.55 -28.91
C PRO A 371 -2.03 -27.34 -27.61
N ALA A 372 -2.15 -28.66 -27.69
CA ALA A 372 -2.03 -29.55 -26.54
C ALA A 372 -0.57 -29.62 -26.06
N LEU A 373 -0.36 -29.56 -24.75
CA LEU A 373 0.98 -29.73 -24.14
C LEU A 373 1.60 -31.09 -24.43
N ALA A 374 0.77 -32.13 -24.65
CA ALA A 374 1.22 -33.46 -25.06
C ALA A 374 1.89 -33.47 -26.45
N THR A 375 1.45 -32.60 -27.38
CA THR A 375 2.08 -32.44 -28.69
C THR A 375 3.48 -31.85 -28.54
N LEU A 376 3.61 -30.76 -27.77
CA LEU A 376 4.90 -30.16 -27.45
C LEU A 376 5.84 -31.17 -26.77
N ALA A 377 5.34 -31.94 -25.80
CA ALA A 377 6.12 -32.99 -25.13
C ALA A 377 6.69 -34.02 -26.12
N SER A 378 5.88 -34.46 -27.08
CA SER A 378 6.28 -35.42 -28.11
C SER A 378 7.33 -34.84 -29.08
N GLU A 379 7.16 -33.58 -29.49
CA GLU A 379 8.14 -32.88 -30.35
C GLU A 379 9.48 -32.67 -29.64
N LEU A 380 9.47 -32.30 -28.35
CA LEU A 380 10.68 -32.15 -27.54
C LEU A 380 11.38 -33.49 -27.34
N ALA A 381 10.62 -34.56 -27.11
CA ALA A 381 11.15 -35.93 -27.01
C ALA A 381 11.95 -36.32 -28.26
N GLN A 382 11.36 -36.09 -29.44
CA GLN A 382 11.99 -36.40 -30.72
C GLN A 382 13.21 -35.49 -31.00
N LYS A 383 13.08 -34.17 -30.76
CA LYS A 383 14.12 -33.19 -31.08
C LYS A 383 15.37 -33.32 -30.20
N PHE A 384 15.20 -33.73 -28.94
CA PHE A 384 16.28 -33.82 -27.96
C PHE A 384 16.64 -35.26 -27.57
N SER A 385 16.01 -36.25 -28.20
CA SER A 385 16.21 -37.69 -27.93
C SER A 385 16.05 -38.04 -26.45
N ILE A 386 15.00 -37.50 -25.81
CA ILE A 386 14.64 -37.77 -24.42
C ILE A 386 13.32 -38.56 -24.36
N PRO A 387 13.02 -39.27 -23.26
CA PRO A 387 11.69 -39.83 -23.05
C PRO A 387 10.62 -38.74 -23.12
N ALA A 388 9.45 -39.06 -23.67
CA ALA A 388 8.34 -38.11 -23.78
C ALA A 388 7.88 -37.66 -22.38
N PRO A 389 7.97 -36.36 -22.05
CA PRO A 389 7.51 -35.84 -20.77
C PRO A 389 6.00 -36.06 -20.57
N ALA A 390 5.60 -36.50 -19.38
CA ALA A 390 4.19 -36.62 -19.04
C ALA A 390 3.59 -35.24 -18.74
N VAL A 391 2.37 -35.00 -19.23
CA VAL A 391 1.56 -33.82 -18.86
C VAL A 391 0.89 -34.09 -17.52
N VAL A 392 1.11 -33.19 -16.57
CA VAL A 392 0.49 -33.19 -15.24
C VAL A 392 -0.43 -31.99 -15.15
N SER A 393 -1.55 -32.12 -14.42
CA SER A 393 -2.50 -31.03 -14.21
C SER A 393 -3.05 -31.05 -12.78
N THR A 394 -3.52 -29.89 -12.31
CA THR A 394 -4.31 -29.78 -11.08
C THR A 394 -5.71 -30.40 -11.22
N GLY A 395 -6.15 -30.76 -12.43
CA GLY A 395 -7.49 -31.28 -12.68
C GLY A 395 -8.55 -30.24 -12.30
N ASP A 396 -9.53 -30.65 -11.49
CA ASP A 396 -10.60 -29.77 -11.01
C ASP A 396 -10.18 -28.92 -9.79
N ALA A 397 -9.02 -29.19 -9.20
CA ALA A 397 -8.55 -28.46 -8.03
C ALA A 397 -8.03 -27.06 -8.40
N TRP A 398 -8.49 -26.06 -7.66
CA TRP A 398 -8.01 -24.68 -7.73
C TRP A 398 -6.79 -24.47 -6.84
N PHE A 399 -5.76 -23.84 -7.38
CA PHE A 399 -4.54 -23.51 -6.66
C PHE A 399 -4.42 -22.00 -6.51
N THR A 400 -4.21 -21.53 -5.29
CA THR A 400 -3.73 -20.16 -5.03
C THR A 400 -2.23 -20.08 -5.31
N ALA A 401 -1.68 -18.86 -5.36
CA ALA A 401 -0.24 -18.69 -5.45
C ALA A 401 0.52 -19.38 -4.30
N SER A 402 -0.05 -19.41 -3.09
CA SER A 402 0.53 -20.12 -1.94
C SER A 402 0.55 -21.64 -2.14
N ASP A 403 -0.47 -22.19 -2.80
CA ASP A 403 -0.52 -23.63 -3.11
C ASP A 403 0.53 -24.00 -4.16
N ILE A 404 0.75 -23.13 -5.16
CA ILE A 404 1.82 -23.28 -6.14
C ILE A 404 3.19 -23.25 -5.46
N ASP A 405 3.40 -22.30 -4.54
CA ASP A 405 4.65 -22.15 -3.78
C ASP A 405 4.91 -23.32 -2.82
N SER A 406 3.85 -23.97 -2.32
CA SER A 406 3.94 -25.14 -1.44
C SER A 406 4.05 -26.46 -2.20
N HIS A 407 3.78 -26.46 -3.52
CA HIS A 407 3.80 -27.67 -4.32
C HIS A 407 5.24 -28.22 -4.46
N PRO A 408 5.48 -29.53 -4.23
CA PRO A 408 6.83 -30.10 -4.18
C PRO A 408 7.71 -29.85 -5.40
N VAL A 409 7.09 -29.80 -6.58
CA VAL A 409 7.78 -29.61 -7.87
C VAL A 409 7.78 -28.13 -8.30
N LEU A 410 6.68 -27.41 -8.08
CA LEU A 410 6.48 -26.08 -8.67
C LEU A 410 7.05 -24.97 -7.79
N GLY A 411 6.99 -25.13 -6.46
CA GLY A 411 7.31 -24.06 -5.51
C GLY A 411 8.78 -23.65 -5.44
N LYS A 412 9.68 -24.48 -5.98
CA LYS A 412 11.13 -24.20 -6.05
C LYS A 412 11.59 -23.69 -7.40
N THR A 413 10.67 -23.49 -8.34
CA THR A 413 11.02 -23.14 -9.70
C THR A 413 11.27 -21.65 -9.84
N THR A 414 12.22 -21.28 -10.71
CA THR A 414 12.53 -19.88 -10.98
C THR A 414 12.77 -19.63 -12.47
N THR A 415 12.49 -18.42 -12.93
CA THR A 415 12.91 -17.91 -14.25
C THR A 415 13.65 -16.59 -14.10
N GLN A 416 14.53 -16.28 -15.05
CA GLN A 416 15.24 -15.01 -15.13
C GLN A 416 14.88 -14.21 -16.39
N GLU A 417 13.82 -14.62 -17.11
CA GLU A 417 13.39 -13.96 -18.36
C GLU A 417 13.05 -12.47 -18.18
N PHE A 418 12.78 -12.03 -16.95
CA PHE A 418 12.43 -10.65 -16.61
C PHE A 418 13.55 -9.88 -15.87
N GLY A 419 14.80 -10.34 -15.99
CA GLY A 419 15.98 -9.65 -15.44
C GLY A 419 16.24 -9.86 -13.94
N GLN A 420 15.28 -10.42 -13.21
CA GLN A 420 15.43 -10.90 -11.83
C GLN A 420 14.87 -12.32 -11.70
N PRO A 421 15.41 -13.17 -10.81
CA PRO A 421 14.82 -14.48 -10.52
C PRO A 421 13.39 -14.33 -9.98
N MET A 422 12.41 -14.89 -10.67
CA MET A 422 10.99 -14.91 -10.26
C MET A 422 10.49 -16.34 -10.09
N ARG A 423 9.71 -16.58 -9.04
CA ARG A 423 9.07 -17.88 -8.78
C ARG A 423 7.77 -18.05 -9.56
N LEU A 424 7.36 -19.30 -9.78
CA LEU A 424 6.10 -19.57 -10.48
C LEU A 424 4.87 -19.01 -9.74
N GLY A 425 4.83 -19.08 -8.40
CA GLY A 425 3.74 -18.46 -7.64
C GLY A 425 3.68 -16.94 -7.79
N GLU A 426 4.83 -16.27 -7.92
CA GLU A 426 4.91 -14.83 -8.20
C GLU A 426 4.42 -14.50 -9.62
N LEU A 427 4.80 -15.30 -10.61
CA LEU A 427 4.31 -15.15 -11.98
C LEU A 427 2.80 -15.38 -12.07
N ALA A 428 2.26 -16.33 -11.30
CA ALA A 428 0.83 -16.59 -11.24
C ALA A 428 0.05 -15.42 -10.61
N LYS A 429 0.62 -14.67 -9.67
CA LYS A 429 0.00 -13.44 -9.12
C LYS A 429 -0.07 -12.30 -10.14
N GLU A 430 0.91 -12.24 -11.03
CA GLU A 430 0.97 -11.23 -12.12
C GLU A 430 0.13 -11.62 -13.35
N LEU A 431 -0.67 -12.69 -13.25
CA LEU A 431 -1.60 -13.09 -14.29
C LEU A 431 -2.54 -11.93 -14.62
N ARG A 432 -2.72 -11.64 -15.92
CA ARG A 432 -3.59 -10.53 -16.36
C ARG A 432 -5.03 -10.66 -15.88
N ASP A 433 -5.50 -11.89 -15.71
CA ASP A 433 -6.82 -12.21 -15.14
C ASP A 433 -6.97 -11.69 -13.69
N PHE A 434 -5.88 -11.59 -12.93
CA PHE A 434 -5.85 -11.08 -11.54
C PHE A 434 -5.40 -9.61 -11.48
N ASN A 435 -4.33 -9.27 -12.20
CA ASN A 435 -3.73 -7.94 -12.24
C ASN A 435 -3.84 -7.32 -13.65
N LYS A 436 -4.91 -6.55 -13.88
CA LYS A 436 -5.17 -5.88 -15.17
C LYS A 436 -4.08 -4.87 -15.57
N ASP A 437 -3.34 -4.33 -14.60
CA ASP A 437 -2.25 -3.36 -14.81
C ASP A 437 -0.86 -4.03 -14.72
N GLY A 438 -0.81 -5.36 -14.58
CA GLY A 438 0.42 -6.15 -14.49
C GLY A 438 1.34 -5.89 -15.67
N ARG A 439 2.64 -5.75 -15.41
CA ARG A 439 3.63 -5.46 -16.47
C ARG A 439 4.15 -6.73 -17.16
N LEU A 440 3.95 -7.89 -16.55
CA LEU A 440 4.40 -9.17 -17.10
C LEU A 440 3.37 -9.71 -18.09
N PRO A 441 3.80 -10.22 -19.26
CA PRO A 441 2.91 -10.76 -20.28
C PRO A 441 2.48 -12.20 -19.93
N VAL A 442 1.92 -12.39 -18.74
CA VAL A 442 1.42 -13.69 -18.25
C VAL A 442 -0.11 -13.68 -18.33
N GLN A 443 -0.69 -14.64 -19.04
CA GLN A 443 -2.14 -14.76 -19.25
C GLN A 443 -2.59 -16.22 -19.24
N SER A 444 -3.87 -16.45 -18.92
CA SER A 444 -4.49 -17.76 -19.06
C SER A 444 -4.52 -18.21 -20.53
N GLY A 445 -4.42 -19.53 -20.74
CA GLY A 445 -4.54 -20.14 -22.07
C GLY A 445 -3.28 -20.12 -22.94
N VAL A 446 -2.17 -19.54 -22.48
CA VAL A 446 -0.88 -19.48 -23.19
C VAL A 446 0.23 -20.11 -22.34
N ILE A 447 1.25 -20.69 -22.98
CA ILE A 447 2.43 -21.21 -22.26
C ILE A 447 3.16 -20.03 -21.60
N GLY A 448 3.39 -20.15 -20.29
CA GLY A 448 4.13 -19.16 -19.53
C GLY A 448 5.65 -19.21 -19.80
N PRO A 449 6.40 -18.25 -19.22
CA PRO A 449 7.87 -18.27 -19.22
C PRO A 449 8.42 -19.61 -18.74
N VAL A 450 9.50 -20.10 -19.34
CA VAL A 450 10.07 -21.39 -18.92
C VAL A 450 10.73 -21.20 -17.56
N VAL A 451 10.40 -22.06 -16.59
CA VAL A 451 10.97 -22.03 -15.25
C VAL A 451 11.87 -23.24 -15.03
N LYS A 452 12.85 -23.12 -14.13
CA LYS A 452 13.83 -24.19 -13.82
C LYS A 452 13.83 -24.52 -12.34
N THR A 453 14.00 -25.79 -11.99
CA THR A 453 14.24 -26.20 -10.60
C THR A 453 15.69 -25.92 -10.19
N PRO A 454 16.04 -25.97 -8.89
CA PRO A 454 17.44 -25.86 -8.44
C PRO A 454 18.35 -26.99 -8.96
N ASN A 455 17.76 -28.10 -9.44
CA ASN A 455 18.46 -29.24 -10.04
C ASN A 455 18.54 -29.14 -11.58
N ASP A 456 18.26 -27.95 -12.13
CA ASP A 456 18.25 -27.65 -13.57
C ASP A 456 17.14 -28.35 -14.38
N ASP A 457 16.11 -28.95 -13.77
CA ASP A 457 14.96 -29.48 -14.53
C ASP A 457 14.18 -28.33 -15.17
N LEU A 458 13.77 -28.46 -16.43
CA LEU A 458 12.88 -27.46 -17.06
C LEU A 458 11.43 -27.80 -16.77
N ILE A 459 10.64 -26.79 -16.44
CA ILE A 459 9.19 -26.89 -16.35
C ILE A 459 8.56 -25.95 -17.35
N ILE A 460 7.74 -26.53 -18.21
CA ILE A 460 6.87 -25.81 -19.14
C ILE A 460 5.47 -25.91 -18.56
N TRP A 461 4.82 -24.77 -18.39
CA TRP A 461 3.54 -24.68 -17.70
C TRP A 461 2.58 -23.76 -18.43
N ARG A 462 1.30 -23.95 -18.16
CA ARG A 462 0.21 -23.13 -18.64
C ARG A 462 -0.90 -23.07 -17.61
N ILE A 463 -1.47 -21.89 -17.43
CA ILE A 463 -2.72 -21.73 -16.68
C ILE A 463 -3.87 -22.02 -17.63
N THR A 464 -4.72 -22.97 -17.28
CA THR A 464 -5.87 -23.41 -18.09
C THR A 464 -7.14 -22.65 -17.74
N GLU A 465 -7.27 -22.24 -16.48
CA GLU A 465 -8.41 -21.49 -15.96
C GLU A 465 -7.94 -20.58 -14.83
N ALA A 466 -8.52 -19.38 -14.74
CA ALA A 466 -8.18 -18.40 -13.71
C ALA A 466 -9.45 -17.76 -13.17
N GLN A 467 -9.50 -17.57 -11.85
CA GLN A 467 -10.57 -16.86 -11.16
C GLN A 467 -9.94 -15.81 -10.25
N ALA A 468 -10.16 -14.54 -10.59
CA ALA A 468 -9.79 -13.42 -9.75
C ALA A 468 -10.51 -13.50 -8.40
N ALA A 469 -9.96 -12.85 -7.39
CA ALA A 469 -10.52 -12.80 -6.07
C ALA A 469 -11.97 -12.26 -6.13
N HIS A 470 -12.90 -13.06 -5.63
CA HIS A 470 -14.33 -12.74 -5.68
C HIS A 470 -15.03 -13.24 -4.42
N GLU A 471 -16.15 -12.62 -4.12
CA GLU A 471 -17.07 -13.09 -3.10
C GLU A 471 -17.78 -14.35 -3.59
N PRO A 472 -18.14 -15.28 -2.70
CA PRO A 472 -19.03 -16.39 -3.06
C PRO A 472 -20.33 -15.85 -3.65
N SER A 473 -20.78 -16.46 -4.75
CA SER A 473 -22.03 -16.04 -5.41
C SER A 473 -23.25 -16.38 -4.54
N SER A 474 -23.12 -17.38 -3.66
CA SER A 474 -24.14 -17.82 -2.71
C SER A 474 -23.52 -18.49 -1.49
N MET A 475 -24.31 -18.62 -0.42
CA MET A 475 -23.92 -19.37 0.78
C MET A 475 -23.62 -20.84 0.47
N ASP A 476 -24.23 -21.42 -0.57
CA ASP A 476 -24.13 -22.84 -0.90
C ASP A 476 -22.70 -23.23 -1.30
N GLU A 477 -21.95 -22.31 -1.90
CA GLU A 477 -20.53 -22.51 -2.27
C GLU A 477 -19.62 -22.65 -1.03
N VAL A 478 -20.03 -22.11 0.11
CA VAL A 478 -19.22 -22.05 1.35
C VAL A 478 -19.97 -22.58 2.57
N ARG A 479 -21.06 -23.34 2.36
CA ARG A 479 -22.01 -23.73 3.42
C ARG A 479 -21.33 -24.45 4.58
N ASP A 480 -20.44 -25.38 4.31
CA ASP A 480 -19.73 -26.13 5.35
C ASP A 480 -18.83 -25.22 6.21
N ALA A 481 -18.23 -24.20 5.60
CA ALA A 481 -17.44 -23.20 6.33
C ALA A 481 -18.33 -22.31 7.18
N VAL A 482 -19.46 -21.83 6.63
CA VAL A 482 -20.44 -21.01 7.35
C VAL A 482 -21.03 -21.75 8.54
N VAL A 483 -21.40 -23.02 8.37
CA VAL A 483 -21.93 -23.86 9.47
C VAL A 483 -20.89 -24.04 10.57
N ARG A 484 -19.63 -24.30 10.20
CA ARG A 484 -18.52 -24.44 11.15
C ARG A 484 -18.32 -23.16 11.96
N ASP A 485 -18.23 -22.02 11.29
CA ASP A 485 -17.95 -20.74 11.92
C ASP A 485 -19.13 -20.26 12.78
N ALA A 486 -20.38 -20.49 12.33
CA ALA A 486 -21.58 -20.19 13.12
C ALA A 486 -21.65 -21.07 14.37
N THR A 487 -21.26 -22.34 14.26
CA THR A 487 -21.17 -23.25 15.42
C THR A 487 -20.09 -22.80 16.40
N ALA A 488 -18.91 -22.38 15.89
CA ALA A 488 -17.84 -21.84 16.71
C ALA A 488 -18.26 -20.55 17.43
N GLN A 489 -18.96 -19.64 16.74
CA GLN A 489 -19.52 -18.43 17.36
C GLN A 489 -20.52 -18.79 18.47
N ALA A 490 -21.45 -19.72 18.23
CA ALA A 490 -22.40 -20.16 19.25
C ALA A 490 -21.72 -20.79 20.47
N ARG A 491 -20.65 -21.59 20.26
CA ARG A 491 -19.82 -22.15 21.33
C ARG A 491 -19.11 -21.06 22.12
N TYR A 492 -18.56 -20.05 21.44
CA TYR A 492 -17.94 -18.91 22.08
C TYR A 492 -18.94 -18.14 22.96
N ASP A 493 -20.13 -17.85 22.44
CA ASP A 493 -21.17 -17.14 23.19
C ASP A 493 -21.59 -17.95 24.44
N ALA A 494 -21.70 -19.27 24.32
CA ALA A 494 -21.95 -20.17 25.44
C ALA A 494 -20.81 -20.19 26.48
N LEU A 495 -19.55 -20.11 26.03
CA LEU A 495 -18.38 -20.00 26.90
C LEU A 495 -18.38 -18.67 27.67
N VAL A 496 -18.69 -17.55 27.00
CA VAL A 496 -18.77 -16.23 27.63
C VAL A 496 -19.83 -16.22 28.73
N LEU A 497 -21.00 -16.84 28.51
CA LEU A 497 -22.04 -16.98 29.54
C LEU A 497 -21.58 -17.80 30.75
N LYS A 498 -20.67 -18.75 30.55
CA LYS A 498 -20.07 -19.58 31.61
C LYS A 498 -18.79 -18.97 32.22
N ALA A 499 -18.31 -17.83 31.74
CA ALA A 499 -17.00 -17.29 32.13
C ALA A 499 -16.85 -17.09 33.65
N ALA A 500 -17.90 -16.63 34.33
CA ALA A 500 -17.89 -16.48 35.79
C ALA A 500 -17.78 -17.83 36.51
N GLN A 501 -18.54 -18.83 36.06
CA GLN A 501 -18.49 -20.19 36.63
C GLN A 501 -17.11 -20.83 36.40
N ILE A 502 -16.57 -20.73 35.19
CA ILE A 502 -15.23 -21.21 34.84
C ILE A 502 -14.18 -20.53 35.70
N GLY A 503 -14.35 -19.23 35.98
CA GLY A 503 -13.48 -18.48 36.87
C GLY A 503 -13.51 -19.00 38.31
N GLU A 504 -14.69 -19.27 38.87
CA GLU A 504 -14.80 -19.84 40.21
C GLU A 504 -14.21 -21.25 40.31
N GLU A 505 -14.39 -22.07 39.26
CA GLU A 505 -13.77 -23.39 39.17
C GLU A 505 -12.24 -23.30 39.09
N ALA A 506 -11.71 -22.40 38.27
CA ALA A 506 -10.26 -22.17 38.18
C ALA A 506 -9.64 -21.75 39.52
N LYS A 507 -10.35 -20.91 40.28
CA LYS A 507 -9.90 -20.45 41.61
C LYS A 507 -9.93 -21.57 42.66
N LYS A 508 -10.88 -22.50 42.54
CA LYS A 508 -11.10 -23.58 43.52
C LYS A 508 -10.23 -24.80 43.23
N ASP A 509 -10.25 -25.26 41.98
CA ASP A 509 -9.72 -26.56 41.56
C ASP A 509 -8.44 -26.40 40.71
N GLY A 510 -8.06 -25.17 40.34
CA GLY A 510 -6.83 -24.84 39.63
C GLY A 510 -6.95 -24.89 38.10
N LEU A 511 -5.93 -24.37 37.40
CA LEU A 511 -5.90 -24.28 35.93
C LEU A 511 -5.87 -25.65 35.26
N ASP A 512 -5.18 -26.64 35.83
CA ASP A 512 -5.09 -27.99 35.26
C ASP A 512 -6.45 -28.70 35.21
N ALA A 513 -7.31 -28.46 36.21
CA ALA A 513 -8.66 -29.01 36.25
C ALA A 513 -9.52 -28.42 35.11
N VAL A 514 -9.46 -27.11 34.91
CA VAL A 514 -10.14 -26.42 33.81
C VAL A 514 -9.61 -26.88 32.45
N ALA A 515 -8.28 -26.97 32.30
CA ALA A 515 -7.65 -27.46 31.08
C ALA A 515 -8.18 -28.87 30.72
N LYS A 516 -8.19 -29.79 31.69
CA LYS A 516 -8.70 -31.14 31.49
C LYS A 516 -10.20 -31.17 31.16
N MET A 517 -11.00 -30.35 31.84
CA MET A 517 -12.44 -30.26 31.60
C MET A 517 -12.75 -29.84 30.16
N TYR A 518 -12.05 -28.82 29.66
CA TYR A 518 -12.30 -28.23 28.34
C TYR A 518 -11.44 -28.80 27.21
N GLY A 519 -10.69 -29.89 27.46
CA GLY A 519 -9.82 -30.50 26.46
C GLY A 519 -8.69 -29.60 25.98
N SER A 520 -8.25 -28.66 26.83
CA SER A 520 -7.15 -27.72 26.59
C SER A 520 -5.91 -28.11 27.40
N SER A 521 -4.87 -27.29 27.34
CA SER A 521 -3.62 -27.45 28.10
C SER A 521 -3.22 -26.13 28.75
N VAL A 522 -2.52 -26.22 29.88
CA VAL A 522 -1.88 -25.05 30.49
C VAL A 522 -0.64 -24.68 29.68
N GLU A 523 -0.66 -23.50 29.06
CA GLU A 523 0.42 -22.95 28.26
C GLU A 523 1.07 -21.76 28.98
N LYS A 524 2.40 -21.64 28.88
CA LYS A 524 3.14 -20.54 29.52
C LYS A 524 3.22 -19.34 28.60
N ALA A 525 2.88 -18.16 29.13
CA ALA A 525 3.13 -16.87 28.51
C ALA A 525 4.18 -16.12 29.35
N PRO A 526 5.48 -16.22 29.01
CA PRO A 526 6.54 -15.72 29.87
C PRO A 526 6.68 -14.19 29.86
N SER A 527 6.17 -13.52 28.83
CA SER A 527 6.28 -12.07 28.66
C SER A 527 5.04 -11.53 27.94
N VAL A 528 4.24 -10.76 28.67
CA VAL A 528 2.97 -10.18 28.27
C VAL A 528 3.01 -8.70 28.64
N HIS A 529 3.06 -7.84 27.63
CA HIS A 529 3.21 -6.39 27.74
C HIS A 529 2.58 -5.71 26.53
N LEU A 530 2.23 -4.43 26.63
CA LEU A 530 1.73 -3.65 25.49
C LEU A 530 2.85 -3.05 24.64
N ALA A 531 4.02 -2.79 25.24
CA ALA A 531 5.23 -2.44 24.52
C ALA A 531 6.48 -2.99 25.22
N ASP A 532 7.40 -3.54 24.45
CA ASP A 532 8.73 -3.89 24.93
C ASP A 532 9.57 -2.62 25.17
N PRO A 533 10.15 -2.41 26.37
CA PRO A 533 10.94 -1.23 26.68
C PRO A 533 12.19 -1.05 25.80
N ALA A 534 12.85 -2.12 25.38
CA ALA A 534 14.06 -2.06 24.56
C ALA A 534 13.71 -1.72 23.11
N VAL A 535 12.66 -2.34 22.54
CA VAL A 535 12.16 -2.02 21.20
C VAL A 535 11.66 -0.58 21.16
N LEU A 536 10.93 -0.14 22.18
CA LEU A 536 10.44 1.23 22.24
C LEU A 536 11.59 2.24 22.35
N ARG A 537 12.64 1.91 23.10
CA ARG A 537 13.85 2.74 23.22
C ARG A 537 14.64 2.83 21.90
N GLN A 538 14.77 1.72 21.18
CA GLN A 538 15.61 1.63 19.99
C GLN A 538 14.91 2.12 18.72
N TYR A 539 13.63 1.81 18.56
CA TYR A 539 12.89 2.00 17.32
C TYR A 539 11.70 2.96 17.46
N GLY A 540 11.31 3.33 18.68
CA GLY A 540 10.16 4.21 18.92
C GLY A 540 8.80 3.59 18.58
N ILE A 541 8.74 2.27 18.39
CA ILE A 541 7.53 1.53 18.07
C ILE A 541 7.09 0.66 19.25
N ARG A 542 5.78 0.49 19.39
CA ARG A 542 5.20 -0.48 20.33
C ARG A 542 5.28 -1.86 19.73
N PHE A 543 5.77 -2.82 20.51
CA PHE A 543 5.73 -4.22 20.15
C PHE A 543 5.06 -4.99 21.29
N PRO A 544 3.80 -5.41 21.14
CA PRO A 544 3.09 -6.13 22.18
C PRO A 544 3.60 -7.56 22.30
N GLY A 545 3.59 -8.08 23.53
CA GLY A 545 3.81 -9.49 23.81
C GLY A 545 2.74 -10.38 23.18
N SER A 546 2.96 -11.70 23.20
CA SER A 546 2.03 -12.67 22.61
C SER A 546 1.44 -13.60 23.66
N MET A 547 0.13 -13.83 23.56
CA MET A 547 -0.57 -14.83 24.36
C MET A 547 -0.79 -16.14 23.57
N PRO A 548 -0.71 -17.31 24.23
CA PRO A 548 -1.08 -18.60 23.66
C PRO A 548 -2.43 -18.57 22.93
N LYS A 549 -2.48 -19.10 21.69
CA LYS A 549 -3.65 -19.17 20.79
C LYS A 549 -4.29 -17.84 20.37
N VAL A 550 -4.06 -16.76 21.11
CA VAL A 550 -4.67 -15.45 20.89
C VAL A 550 -3.73 -14.46 20.19
N GLY A 551 -2.41 -14.65 20.32
CA GLY A 551 -1.41 -13.78 19.70
C GLY A 551 -1.32 -12.42 20.38
N GLN A 552 -1.24 -11.35 19.58
CA GLN A 552 -1.06 -9.96 20.03
C GLN A 552 -2.41 -9.23 20.21
N ASP A 553 -3.44 -9.91 20.70
CA ASP A 553 -4.75 -9.27 20.95
C ASP A 553 -4.62 -8.22 22.07
N LEU A 554 -4.76 -6.95 21.71
CA LEU A 554 -4.48 -5.83 22.61
C LEU A 554 -5.46 -5.76 23.78
N ASP A 555 -6.74 -6.07 23.56
CA ASP A 555 -7.75 -6.02 24.60
C ASP A 555 -7.55 -7.15 25.62
N GLY A 556 -7.22 -8.36 25.13
CA GLY A 556 -6.85 -9.49 25.99
C GLY A 556 -5.60 -9.21 26.82
N ILE A 557 -4.55 -8.66 26.21
CA ILE A 557 -3.31 -8.26 26.89
C ILE A 557 -3.59 -7.17 27.93
N ARG A 558 -4.36 -6.14 27.58
CA ARG A 558 -4.72 -5.04 28.48
C ARG A 558 -5.52 -5.55 29.69
N ALA A 559 -6.43 -6.50 29.51
CA ALA A 559 -7.18 -7.10 30.61
C ALA A 559 -6.26 -7.82 31.62
N VAL A 560 -5.28 -8.59 31.12
CA VAL A 560 -4.28 -9.27 31.98
C VAL A 560 -3.41 -8.25 32.72
N LEU A 561 -2.94 -7.22 32.02
CA LEU A 561 -2.12 -6.16 32.64
C LEU A 561 -2.89 -5.36 33.67
N ALA A 562 -4.15 -5.00 33.40
CA ALA A 562 -5.00 -4.30 34.36
C ALA A 562 -5.16 -5.10 35.66
N LYS A 563 -5.35 -6.42 35.55
CA LYS A 563 -5.37 -7.32 36.72
C LYS A 563 -4.02 -7.35 37.43
N ALA A 564 -2.91 -7.51 36.71
CA ALA A 564 -1.56 -7.53 37.29
C ALA A 564 -1.24 -6.23 38.05
N VAL A 565 -1.58 -5.08 37.49
CA VAL A 565 -1.37 -3.75 38.08
C VAL A 565 -2.24 -3.53 39.32
N SER A 566 -3.38 -4.22 39.44
CA SER A 566 -4.27 -4.16 40.60
C SER A 566 -3.82 -5.03 41.78
N LEU A 567 -2.89 -5.97 41.57
CA LEU A 567 -2.43 -6.87 42.63
C LEU A 567 -1.57 -6.13 43.67
N PRO A 568 -1.63 -6.53 44.96
CA PRO A 568 -0.76 -5.97 45.99
C PRO A 568 0.71 -6.22 45.65
N THR A 569 1.53 -5.16 45.66
CA THR A 569 2.97 -5.24 45.35
C THR A 569 3.84 -5.37 46.59
N ALA A 570 3.24 -5.48 47.79
CA ALA A 570 3.97 -5.55 49.06
C ALA A 570 4.72 -6.88 49.24
N ASN A 571 4.22 -7.96 48.61
CA ASN A 571 4.82 -9.29 48.62
C ASN A 571 5.05 -9.76 47.17
N PRO A 572 5.99 -10.69 46.94
CA PRO A 572 6.14 -11.31 45.62
C PRO A 572 4.83 -11.94 45.15
N ILE A 573 4.47 -11.75 43.88
CA ILE A 573 3.15 -12.12 43.33
C ILE A 573 2.86 -13.62 43.50
N ASN A 574 3.88 -14.47 43.40
CA ASN A 574 3.77 -15.92 43.59
C ASN A 574 3.45 -16.36 45.04
N THR A 575 3.47 -15.44 46.01
CA THR A 575 3.05 -15.70 47.40
C THR A 575 1.58 -15.38 47.65
N LEU A 576 0.93 -14.68 46.71
CA LEU A 576 -0.51 -14.41 46.78
C LEU A 576 -1.31 -15.68 46.48
N PRO A 577 -2.51 -15.86 47.06
CA PRO A 577 -3.39 -16.96 46.70
C PRO A 577 -3.67 -17.03 45.20
N ASP A 578 -3.66 -18.23 44.62
CA ASP A 578 -3.97 -18.47 43.20
C ASP A 578 -5.31 -17.85 42.79
N ALA A 579 -6.29 -17.88 43.68
CA ALA A 579 -7.60 -17.30 43.43
C ALA A 579 -7.57 -15.78 43.17
N ASP A 580 -6.67 -15.06 43.85
CA ASP A 580 -6.56 -13.60 43.74
C ASP A 580 -5.85 -13.16 42.46
N ARG A 581 -4.98 -14.02 41.93
CA ARG A 581 -4.17 -13.81 40.73
C ARG A 581 -4.70 -14.52 39.49
N THR A 582 -5.89 -15.10 39.57
CA THR A 582 -6.59 -15.75 38.44
C THR A 582 -7.69 -14.85 37.87
N LEU A 583 -7.81 -14.81 36.54
CA LEU A 583 -8.85 -14.10 35.83
C LEU A 583 -9.32 -14.87 34.59
N VAL A 584 -10.50 -14.54 34.10
CA VAL A 584 -11.05 -15.05 32.85
C VAL A 584 -11.23 -13.90 31.89
N VAL A 585 -10.68 -14.04 30.68
CA VAL A 585 -10.65 -12.97 29.67
C VAL A 585 -11.30 -13.49 28.37
N PRO A 586 -12.48 -12.97 27.99
CA PRO A 586 -13.07 -13.26 26.70
C PRO A 586 -12.30 -12.54 25.59
N VAL A 587 -11.99 -13.27 24.51
CA VAL A 587 -11.31 -12.72 23.33
C VAL A 587 -12.15 -12.97 22.07
N PRO A 588 -13.09 -12.05 21.75
CA PRO A 588 -14.04 -12.24 20.66
C PRO A 588 -13.38 -12.36 19.29
N ALA A 589 -12.28 -11.62 19.06
CA ALA A 589 -11.57 -11.60 17.79
C ALA A 589 -10.98 -12.97 17.40
N LYS A 590 -10.78 -13.86 18.38
CA LYS A 590 -10.23 -15.21 18.22
C LYS A 590 -11.19 -16.31 18.67
N LEU A 591 -12.43 -15.97 19.02
CA LEU A 591 -13.43 -16.90 19.56
C LEU A 591 -12.85 -17.79 20.70
N THR A 592 -11.99 -17.20 21.54
CA THR A 592 -11.28 -17.92 22.61
C THR A 592 -11.62 -17.29 23.96
N LEU A 593 -11.87 -18.12 24.97
CA LEU A 593 -11.94 -17.71 26.38
C LEU A 593 -10.62 -18.10 27.06
N MET A 594 -9.87 -17.12 27.56
CA MET A 594 -8.63 -17.40 28.28
C MET A 594 -8.87 -17.47 29.78
N VAL A 595 -8.41 -18.53 30.44
CA VAL A 595 -8.30 -18.58 31.90
C VAL A 595 -6.83 -18.39 32.24
N VAL A 596 -6.51 -17.30 32.94
CA VAL A 596 -5.14 -16.84 33.13
C VAL A 596 -4.82 -16.82 34.62
N ARG A 597 -3.65 -17.34 35.01
CA ARG A 597 -3.06 -17.18 36.34
C ARG A 597 -1.77 -16.40 36.22
N ILE A 598 -1.71 -15.26 36.89
CA ILE A 598 -0.51 -14.41 36.91
C ILE A 598 0.53 -15.04 37.85
N ASN A 599 1.72 -15.29 37.31
CA ASN A 599 2.82 -15.93 38.02
C ASN A 599 3.80 -14.90 38.56
N ASP A 600 4.15 -13.91 37.75
CA ASP A 600 5.06 -12.84 38.13
C ASP A 600 4.71 -11.54 37.40
N VAL A 601 5.08 -10.41 38.02
CA VAL A 601 4.88 -9.07 37.45
C VAL A 601 6.20 -8.33 37.57
N LYS A 602 6.76 -7.94 36.43
CA LYS A 602 7.95 -7.11 36.34
C LYS A 602 7.52 -5.67 36.07
N PRO A 603 7.41 -4.82 37.10
CA PRO A 603 7.00 -3.44 36.92
C PRO A 603 8.07 -2.63 36.19
N LEU A 604 7.65 -1.53 35.57
CA LEU A 604 8.56 -0.52 35.03
C LEU A 604 9.41 0.08 36.16
N THR A 605 10.73 0.05 36.00
CA THR A 605 11.67 0.68 36.95
C THR A 605 11.70 2.20 36.76
N ILE A 606 12.06 2.94 37.81
CA ILE A 606 12.18 4.41 37.73
C ILE A 606 13.31 4.79 36.76
N GLU A 607 14.38 3.99 36.72
CA GLU A 607 15.52 4.14 35.84
C GLU A 607 15.10 4.01 34.37
N ASP A 608 14.34 2.96 34.03
CA ASP A 608 13.82 2.74 32.68
C ASP A 608 12.82 3.81 32.27
N PHE A 609 11.93 4.23 33.19
CA PHE A 609 10.99 5.32 32.95
C PHE A 609 11.74 6.61 32.59
N ARG A 610 12.72 7.02 33.40
CA ARG A 610 13.52 8.23 33.16
C ARG A 610 14.29 8.17 31.85
N ALA A 611 14.84 7.00 31.51
CA ALA A 611 15.56 6.80 30.25
C ALA A 611 14.63 6.97 29.04
N LEU A 612 13.41 6.42 29.08
CA LEU A 612 12.43 6.52 28.01
C LEU A 612 11.81 7.92 27.91
N GLU A 613 11.60 8.59 29.04
CA GLU A 613 11.14 9.97 29.09
C GLU A 613 12.16 10.93 28.47
N ALA A 614 13.44 10.80 28.84
CA ALA A 614 14.53 11.60 28.27
C ALA A 614 14.71 11.35 26.76
N GLY A 615 14.47 10.12 26.29
CA GLY A 615 14.53 9.75 24.88
C GLY A 615 13.33 10.19 24.03
N GLY A 616 12.25 10.69 24.65
CA GLY A 616 11.04 11.15 23.95
C GLY A 616 10.16 10.05 23.33
N SER A 617 10.62 8.80 23.26
CA SER A 617 9.89 7.67 22.68
C SER A 617 8.60 7.34 23.43
N LEU A 618 8.57 7.58 24.76
CA LEU A 618 7.39 7.35 25.58
C LEU A 618 6.22 8.26 25.17
N ARG A 619 6.48 9.54 24.84
CA ARG A 619 5.42 10.46 24.38
C ARG A 619 4.86 10.02 23.03
N GLY A 620 5.74 9.63 22.10
CA GLY A 620 5.34 9.11 20.79
C GLY A 620 4.49 7.85 20.91
N ALA A 621 4.87 6.93 21.79
CA ALA A 621 4.05 5.77 22.10
C ALA A 621 2.70 6.20 22.63
N MET A 622 2.62 6.99 23.70
CA MET A 622 1.37 7.41 24.33
C MET A 622 0.42 8.15 23.38
N ALA A 623 0.95 8.97 22.47
CA ALA A 623 0.16 9.68 21.47
C ALA A 623 -0.60 8.74 20.51
N GLN A 624 -0.20 7.46 20.38
CA GLN A 624 -0.94 6.47 19.58
C GLN A 624 -2.28 6.09 20.20
N ASP A 625 -2.44 6.21 21.53
CA ASP A 625 -3.71 5.92 22.22
C ASP A 625 -4.60 7.16 22.34
N GLU A 626 -4.08 8.36 22.07
CA GLU A 626 -4.90 9.56 22.09
C GLU A 626 -5.84 9.57 20.86
N PRO A 627 -7.11 9.99 21.03
CA PRO A 627 -7.99 10.21 19.91
C PRO A 627 -7.31 11.15 18.91
N GLN A 628 -7.08 10.67 17.69
CA GLN A 628 -6.58 11.53 16.62
C GLN A 628 -7.61 12.65 16.42
N LEU A 629 -7.16 13.89 16.59
CA LEU A 629 -8.00 15.05 16.34
C LEU A 629 -8.46 14.99 14.89
N ASP A 630 -9.77 14.90 14.64
CA ASP A 630 -10.29 15.05 13.27
C ASP A 630 -10.05 16.49 12.83
N TRP A 631 -9.12 16.67 11.88
CA TRP A 631 -8.71 17.97 11.38
C TRP A 631 -9.90 18.74 10.81
N LYS A 632 -10.87 18.04 10.20
CA LYS A 632 -12.08 18.67 9.65
C LYS A 632 -13.00 19.19 10.75
N VAL A 633 -13.05 18.50 11.89
CA VAL A 633 -13.87 18.94 13.03
C VAL A 633 -13.22 20.10 13.77
N ALA A 634 -11.89 20.09 13.96
CA ALA A 634 -11.21 21.11 14.76
C ALA A 634 -10.83 22.37 13.96
N PHE A 635 -10.41 22.18 12.71
CA PHE A 635 -9.88 23.21 11.81
C PHE A 635 -10.69 23.36 10.51
N GLY A 636 -11.83 22.67 10.37
CA GLY A 636 -12.76 22.91 9.27
C GLY A 636 -13.39 24.29 9.35
N LYS A 637 -13.88 24.78 8.21
CA LYS A 637 -14.44 26.12 8.04
C LYS A 637 -15.42 26.50 9.15
N ASP A 638 -16.42 25.67 9.42
CA ASP A 638 -17.47 25.97 10.41
C ASP A 638 -16.90 26.10 11.83
N ALA A 639 -15.93 25.27 12.18
CA ALA A 639 -15.29 25.30 13.49
C ALA A 639 -14.47 26.59 13.69
N VAL A 640 -13.71 26.99 12.68
CA VAL A 640 -12.90 28.22 12.74
C VAL A 640 -13.79 29.46 12.69
N VAL A 641 -14.79 29.50 11.80
CA VAL A 641 -15.78 30.60 11.71
C VAL A 641 -16.48 30.83 13.06
N LYS A 642 -16.93 29.74 13.70
CA LYS A 642 -17.55 29.80 15.03
C LYS A 642 -16.59 30.32 16.10
N ARG A 643 -15.32 29.90 16.06
CA ARG A 643 -14.29 30.28 17.05
C ARG A 643 -13.86 31.74 16.91
N THR A 644 -13.80 32.27 15.69
CA THR A 644 -13.33 33.63 15.40
C THR A 644 -14.46 34.67 15.26
N GLY A 645 -15.72 34.23 15.34
CA GLY A 645 -16.88 35.09 15.10
C GLY A 645 -16.84 35.74 13.72
N PHE A 646 -16.48 34.97 12.69
CA PHE A 646 -16.34 35.49 11.33
C PHE A 646 -17.70 35.78 10.71
N GLU A 647 -17.90 37.02 10.24
CA GLU A 647 -19.12 37.47 9.59
C GLU A 647 -18.81 38.14 8.24
N LEU A 648 -19.50 37.70 7.19
CA LEU A 648 -19.47 38.35 5.88
C LEU A 648 -20.40 39.56 5.88
N LYS A 649 -19.90 40.72 5.44
CA LYS A 649 -20.69 41.95 5.40
C LYS A 649 -21.79 41.92 4.32
N ASN A 650 -21.62 41.10 3.29
CA ASN A 650 -22.64 40.86 2.26
C ASN A 650 -22.67 39.37 1.88
N PRO A 651 -23.52 38.54 2.52
CA PRO A 651 -23.59 37.11 2.27
C PRO A 651 -24.13 36.73 0.87
N ASP A 652 -24.85 37.65 0.20
CA ASP A 652 -25.45 37.48 -1.15
C ASP A 652 -24.74 38.32 -2.23
N GLY A 653 -23.52 38.80 -1.94
CA GLY A 653 -22.75 39.65 -2.84
C GLY A 653 -22.34 38.96 -4.16
N PRO A 654 -21.95 39.74 -5.19
CA PRO A 654 -21.69 39.29 -6.57
C PRO A 654 -20.50 38.31 -6.74
N ASP A 655 -19.85 37.91 -5.65
CA ASP A 655 -18.66 37.06 -5.61
C ASP A 655 -18.95 35.58 -5.27
N ARG A 656 -20.21 35.19 -5.00
CA ARG A 656 -20.59 33.77 -5.01
C ARG A 656 -20.80 33.30 -6.45
N VAL A 657 -19.86 32.51 -6.97
CA VAL A 657 -20.18 31.59 -8.07
C VAL A 657 -21.11 30.53 -7.48
N MET A 658 -22.42 30.66 -7.71
CA MET A 658 -23.35 29.55 -7.50
C MET A 658 -23.04 28.47 -8.53
N ALA A 659 -22.23 27.48 -8.17
CA ALA A 659 -22.41 26.16 -8.74
C ALA A 659 -23.54 25.50 -7.93
N PRO A 660 -24.65 25.06 -8.56
CA PRO A 660 -25.57 24.17 -7.86
C PRO A 660 -24.81 22.90 -7.47
N GLU A 661 -25.00 22.45 -6.23
CA GLU A 661 -24.61 21.10 -5.82
C GLU A 661 -25.19 20.12 -6.84
N ALA A 662 -24.31 19.38 -7.52
CA ALA A 662 -24.77 18.27 -8.34
C ALA A 662 -25.51 17.28 -7.42
N PRO A 663 -26.70 16.78 -7.81
CA PRO A 663 -27.40 15.79 -7.01
C PRO A 663 -26.51 14.55 -6.82
N ALA A 664 -26.57 13.99 -5.62
CA ALA A 664 -25.92 12.73 -5.29
C ALA A 664 -26.38 11.62 -6.25
N PHE A 665 -25.42 10.98 -6.90
CA PHE A 665 -25.58 9.66 -7.50
C PHE A 665 -24.77 8.66 -6.69
#